data_AF-A0A744AMY6-F1
#
_entry.id   AF-A0A744AMY6-F1
#
_cell.length_a   1.000
_cell.length_b   1.000
_cell.length_c   1.000
_cell.angle_alpha   90.00
_cell.angle_beta   90.00
_cell.angle_gamma   90.00
#
_symmetry.space_group_name_H-M   'P 1'
#
loop_
_entity.id
_entity.type
_entity.pdbx_description
1 polymer ?
#
loop_
_entity_poly.entity_id
_entity_poly.type
_entity_poly.pdbx_seq_one_letter_code
_entity_poly.pdbx_strand_id
1 'polypeptide(L)'
;MTRAVPDVEEVLSERALSQWAQAISYVASHYRIACSPGSIQANAPWFRGKSRTTALTQLARQAGLSFHAPDIDKTAFSQWRLPLVVELRDGQLLVIEHVNGEDAVDVFVIEEEGQRNRLTLSELLPEILYVAALRPLSALKDSRVDRYISRFKPDWMRELVLQDIRPYLPVMVAAFLINVLSLAGIVFSMQVYDRVIPAQSYPTLYVLSFGVLVAVLFGFLLREARTHIMDVLGKRADMRISDRVFGHALRLRNSAIPRSTGSFISQLRELEQIREMITSSTLATIVDLPFFFLFMIVLAIIAPPLAWIAPVAALLMILPGVALQKKLAVLANQAAHEATLRNAVLVESVQGLEDIKLMQAENRFLQQWNSYIRITGESGLRTRKLTQGLISWGMSVQSLVYAAVIMFGAPMVIEGSMTTGAVVAASMLGSRMIAPMANLCGVLARWQQVKAAKMGLDNIMQLPTETQHDDSLIHRDILHGHYLFENAQFRYHNDDQRIPLRLVRLEIMPGERIAILGRNGAGKSTLLQAMAGGLEMIQGDARLDNLSLSHIDMADLRRNIGFLSQNARLFFGTLRENLTLGAPHANDEQIFDALEVSGGAVFVRRLAKGLDHPIMEGGNGLSGGQRQSLLLARMLLRSPNIVLLDEPSASLDEHTEREFIQRLHQWLGNRTLVVATHRVPILELVERVVVLKEGQLVMDAPKAQALNADRMQSHRREWKNENQSA
;
A
#
# COMPACT_ATOMS: atom_id res chain seq x y z
N MET A 1 17.85 35.17 26.69
CA MET A 1 16.41 34.93 26.86
C MET A 1 15.84 34.51 25.51
N THR A 2 16.02 33.24 25.19
CA THR A 2 15.53 32.58 23.98
C THR A 2 14.08 32.15 24.23
N ARG A 3 13.13 32.78 23.55
CA ARG A 3 11.73 32.31 23.54
C ARG A 3 11.72 30.99 22.78
N ALA A 4 11.63 29.88 23.51
CA ALA A 4 11.20 28.61 22.96
C ALA A 4 9.76 28.78 22.48
N VAL A 5 9.53 28.65 21.17
CA VAL A 5 8.20 28.45 20.60
C VAL A 5 7.78 27.02 21.00
N PRO A 6 6.57 26.81 21.52
CA PRO A 6 6.14 25.48 21.93
C PRO A 6 5.85 24.63 20.68
N ASP A 7 6.46 23.44 20.62
CA ASP A 7 6.11 22.31 19.74
C ASP A 7 4.69 21.79 20.11
N VAL A 8 3.67 22.60 19.88
CA VAL A 8 2.29 22.09 19.79
C VAL A 8 2.12 21.66 18.35
N GLU A 9 2.15 20.34 18.10
CA GLU A 9 1.78 19.76 16.81
C GLU A 9 0.31 20.11 16.51
N GLU A 10 0.08 21.30 15.95
CA GLU A 10 -1.25 21.77 15.60
C GLU A 10 -1.85 20.87 14.51
N VAL A 11 -3.08 20.42 14.75
CA VAL A 11 -3.88 19.71 13.76
C VAL A 11 -4.46 20.75 12.80
N LEU A 12 -4.18 20.60 11.50
CA LEU A 12 -4.73 21.51 10.49
C LEU A 12 -6.26 21.36 10.36
N SER A 13 -6.93 22.49 10.19
CA SER A 13 -8.34 22.52 9.81
C SER A 13 -8.52 22.04 8.37
N GLU A 14 -9.73 21.64 8.02
CA GLU A 14 -10.04 21.12 6.68
C GLU A 14 -9.88 22.17 5.57
N ARG A 15 -10.25 23.43 5.87
CA ARG A 15 -10.01 24.57 4.98
C ARG A 15 -8.52 24.80 4.75
N ALA A 16 -7.72 24.78 5.82
CA ALA A 16 -6.27 24.94 5.72
C ALA A 16 -5.63 23.81 4.88
N LEU A 17 -6.05 22.55 5.07
CA LEU A 17 -5.56 21.42 4.27
C LEU A 17 -5.83 21.60 2.76
N SER A 18 -7.01 22.12 2.39
CA SER A 18 -7.36 22.39 0.99
C SER A 18 -6.52 23.53 0.39
N GLN A 19 -6.31 24.61 1.13
CA GLN A 19 -5.43 25.71 0.70
C GLN A 19 -3.98 25.24 0.56
N TRP A 20 -3.49 24.43 1.49
CA TRP A 20 -2.16 23.83 1.42
C TRP A 20 -2.03 22.91 0.20
N ALA A 21 -3.06 22.13 -0.14
CA ALA A 21 -3.08 21.31 -1.36
C ALA A 21 -2.99 22.16 -2.64
N GLN A 22 -3.65 23.31 -2.68
CA GLN A 22 -3.53 24.27 -3.78
C GLN A 22 -2.13 24.88 -3.86
N ALA A 23 -1.56 25.33 -2.73
CA ALA A 23 -0.21 25.87 -2.68
C ALA A 23 0.84 24.85 -3.11
N ILE A 24 0.72 23.60 -2.67
CA ILE A 24 1.59 22.49 -3.06
C ILE A 24 1.49 22.22 -4.57
N SER A 25 0.27 22.23 -5.12
CA SER A 25 0.04 22.05 -6.56
C SER A 25 0.66 23.18 -7.38
N TYR A 26 0.57 24.41 -6.89
CA TYR A 26 1.20 25.59 -7.51
C TYR A 26 2.73 25.50 -7.48
N VAL A 27 3.33 25.11 -6.35
CA VAL A 27 4.78 24.94 -6.28
C VAL A 27 5.26 23.77 -7.16
N ALA A 28 4.47 22.71 -7.27
CA ALA A 28 4.79 21.59 -8.17
C ALA A 28 4.78 22.05 -9.64
N SER A 29 3.82 22.88 -10.04
CA SER A 29 3.77 23.44 -11.39
C SER A 29 4.93 24.42 -11.66
N HIS A 30 5.34 25.22 -10.67
CA HIS A 30 6.54 26.06 -10.75
C HIS A 30 7.79 25.24 -11.08
N TYR A 31 7.95 24.09 -10.42
CA TYR A 31 9.05 23.16 -10.71
C TYR A 31 8.82 22.29 -11.97
N ARG A 32 7.70 22.42 -12.68
CA ARG A 32 7.33 21.56 -13.82
C ARG A 32 7.21 20.08 -13.46
N ILE A 33 6.82 19.78 -12.22
CA ILE A 33 6.49 18.42 -11.79
C ILE A 33 5.06 18.14 -12.26
N ALA A 34 4.90 17.08 -13.06
CA ALA A 34 3.57 16.60 -13.45
C ALA A 34 2.87 16.00 -12.24
N CYS A 35 1.96 16.76 -11.62
CA CYS A 35 1.06 16.28 -10.60
C CYS A 35 -0.37 16.74 -10.92
N SER A 36 -1.36 15.91 -10.63
CA SER A 36 -2.77 16.28 -10.78
C SER A 36 -3.20 17.14 -9.58
N PRO A 37 -3.46 18.46 -9.75
CA PRO A 37 -3.91 19.33 -8.66
C PRO A 37 -5.21 18.79 -8.05
N GLY A 38 -6.04 18.20 -8.90
CA GLY A 38 -7.29 17.60 -8.49
C GLY A 38 -7.12 16.38 -7.58
N SER A 39 -6.10 15.55 -7.82
CA SER A 39 -5.76 14.42 -6.94
C SER A 39 -5.28 14.88 -5.57
N ILE A 40 -4.42 15.90 -5.53
CA ILE A 40 -3.88 16.46 -4.27
C ILE A 40 -5.01 17.09 -3.45
N GLN A 41 -5.89 17.88 -4.09
CA GLN A 41 -7.07 18.44 -3.43
C GLN A 41 -8.02 17.36 -2.91
N ALA A 42 -8.29 16.32 -3.69
CA ALA A 42 -9.17 15.22 -3.27
C ALA A 42 -8.60 14.43 -2.08
N ASN A 43 -7.27 14.36 -1.97
CA ASN A 43 -6.58 13.66 -0.89
C ASN A 43 -6.43 14.49 0.39
N ALA A 44 -6.45 15.82 0.30
CA ALA A 44 -6.23 16.72 1.45
C ALA A 44 -7.11 16.42 2.68
N PRO A 45 -8.41 16.14 2.55
CA PRO A 45 -9.29 15.94 3.71
C PRO A 45 -8.99 14.67 4.50
N TRP A 46 -8.39 13.66 3.86
CA TRP A 46 -8.01 12.39 4.51
C TRP A 46 -6.86 12.54 5.51
N PHE A 47 -6.19 13.69 5.53
CA PHE A 47 -5.15 14.02 6.50
C PHE A 47 -5.66 14.84 7.69
N ARG A 48 -6.98 15.06 7.78
CA ARG A 48 -7.62 15.68 8.94
C ARG A 48 -7.30 14.90 10.22
N GLY A 49 -6.99 15.60 11.31
CA GLY A 49 -6.64 14.97 12.59
C GLY A 49 -5.18 14.52 12.72
N LYS A 50 -4.38 14.56 11.64
CA LYS A 50 -2.93 14.28 11.70
C LYS A 50 -2.16 15.55 12.08
N SER A 51 -0.95 15.39 12.61
CA SER A 51 -0.06 16.53 12.87
C SER A 51 0.24 17.27 11.56
N ARG A 52 0.31 18.61 11.61
CA ARG A 52 0.61 19.48 10.45
C ARG A 52 1.81 18.96 9.64
N THR A 53 2.90 18.63 10.32
CA THR A 53 4.13 18.10 9.70
C THR A 53 3.86 16.81 8.92
N THR A 54 3.13 15.86 9.51
CA THR A 54 2.77 14.60 8.86
C THR A 54 1.85 14.82 7.66
N ALA A 55 0.81 15.64 7.82
CA ALA A 55 -0.16 15.93 6.77
C ALA A 55 0.50 16.61 5.56
N LEU A 56 1.26 17.69 5.79
CA LEU A 56 1.93 18.43 4.72
C LEU A 56 3.05 17.62 4.07
N THR A 57 3.78 16.79 4.84
CA THR A 57 4.78 15.88 4.26
C THR A 57 4.13 14.84 3.34
N GLN A 58 2.97 14.29 3.73
CA GLN A 58 2.25 13.31 2.92
C GLN A 58 1.65 13.96 1.66
N LEU A 59 1.07 15.15 1.77
CA LEU A 59 0.53 15.90 0.63
C LEU A 59 1.62 16.34 -0.35
N ALA A 60 2.72 16.90 0.15
CA ALA A 60 3.86 17.27 -0.69
C ALA A 60 4.42 16.05 -1.43
N ARG A 61 4.57 14.90 -0.75
CA ARG A 61 5.02 13.65 -1.36
C ARG A 61 4.10 13.17 -2.48
N GLN A 62 2.79 13.33 -2.33
CA GLN A 62 1.84 13.00 -3.41
C GLN A 62 2.05 13.86 -4.65
N ALA A 63 2.45 15.13 -4.45
CA ALA A 63 2.79 16.06 -5.53
C ALA A 63 4.21 15.88 -6.09
N GLY A 64 5.00 14.92 -5.58
CA GLY A 64 6.41 14.74 -5.97
C GLY A 64 7.37 15.74 -5.32
N LEU A 65 6.95 16.39 -4.24
CA LEU A 65 7.71 17.40 -3.49
C LEU A 65 8.10 16.87 -2.10
N SER A 66 9.33 17.15 -1.69
CA SER A 66 9.77 17.12 -0.30
C SER A 66 9.28 18.36 0.44
N PHE A 67 8.95 18.18 1.71
CA PHE A 67 8.50 19.22 2.62
C PHE A 67 9.56 19.44 3.70
N HIS A 68 9.96 20.70 3.89
CA HIS A 68 10.82 21.13 4.99
C HIS A 68 10.26 22.42 5.56
N ALA A 69 10.27 22.57 6.89
CA ALA A 69 9.83 23.79 7.56
C ALA A 69 11.07 24.54 8.10
N PRO A 70 11.60 25.54 7.39
CA PRO A 70 12.71 26.35 7.88
C PRO A 70 12.27 27.33 8.97
N ASP A 71 13.21 27.74 9.83
CA ASP A 71 12.98 28.79 10.84
C ASP A 71 12.67 30.15 10.20
N ILE A 72 11.83 30.94 10.87
CA ILE A 72 11.35 32.25 10.42
C ILE A 72 12.41 33.32 10.70
N ASP A 73 13.46 33.37 9.88
CA ASP A 73 14.51 34.39 9.93
C ASP A 73 14.63 35.14 8.60
N LYS A 74 15.15 36.38 8.60
CA LYS A 74 15.40 37.17 7.38
C LYS A 74 16.29 36.41 6.35
N THR A 75 17.16 35.52 6.82
CA THR A 75 18.01 34.68 5.98
C THR A 75 17.27 33.52 5.31
N ALA A 76 16.04 33.20 5.71
CA ALA A 76 15.21 32.17 5.09
C ALA A 76 14.72 32.60 3.70
N PHE A 77 14.50 33.91 3.50
CA PHE A 77 13.92 34.50 2.28
C PHE A 77 14.99 34.93 1.26
N SER A 78 15.97 34.07 0.99
CA SER A 78 16.97 34.30 -0.07
C SER A 78 16.45 33.87 -1.45
N GLN A 79 16.89 34.52 -2.53
CA GLN A 79 16.47 34.20 -3.91
C GLN A 79 16.70 32.71 -4.28
N TRP A 80 17.75 32.06 -3.76
CA TRP A 80 18.01 30.63 -4.00
C TRP A 80 17.09 29.67 -3.22
N ARG A 81 16.30 30.20 -2.29
CA ARG A 81 15.36 29.44 -1.46
C ARG A 81 13.90 29.62 -1.91
N LEU A 82 13.62 30.26 -3.03
CA LEU A 82 12.27 30.41 -3.57
C LEU A 82 11.93 29.27 -4.56
N PRO A 83 10.63 28.94 -4.75
CA PRO A 83 9.48 29.46 -4.02
C PRO A 83 9.36 28.91 -2.58
N LEU A 84 8.74 29.71 -1.71
CA LEU A 84 8.37 29.34 -0.33
C LEU A 84 6.88 29.54 -0.12
N VAL A 85 6.23 28.60 0.57
CA VAL A 85 4.83 28.76 1.00
C VAL A 85 4.83 29.31 2.42
N VAL A 86 4.03 30.34 2.67
CA VAL A 86 3.98 31.07 3.92
C VAL A 86 2.54 31.12 4.40
N GLU A 87 2.31 30.79 5.67
CA GLU A 87 1.02 30.92 6.35
C GLU A 87 1.04 32.15 7.24
N LEU A 88 0.07 33.04 7.05
CA LEU A 88 -0.12 34.24 7.84
C LEU A 88 -0.97 33.97 9.09
N ARG A 89 -0.94 34.89 10.07
CA ARG A 89 -1.71 34.79 11.32
C ARG A 89 -3.22 34.78 11.15
N ASP A 90 -3.72 35.35 10.06
CA ASP A 90 -5.13 35.34 9.67
C ASP A 90 -5.55 34.02 8.98
N GLY A 91 -4.61 33.10 8.75
CA GLY A 91 -4.81 31.81 8.11
C GLY A 91 -4.64 31.81 6.59
N GLN A 92 -4.27 32.94 5.97
CA GLN A 92 -4.02 32.99 4.53
C GLN A 92 -2.70 32.33 4.14
N LEU A 93 -2.70 31.66 2.98
CA LEU A 93 -1.49 31.08 2.38
C LEU A 93 -1.00 31.93 1.20
N LEU A 94 0.28 32.26 1.23
CA LEU A 94 1.01 32.98 0.20
C LEU A 94 2.15 32.12 -0.34
N VAL A 95 2.41 32.18 -1.64
CA VAL A 95 3.62 31.62 -2.24
C VAL A 95 4.54 32.77 -2.64
N ILE A 96 5.70 32.87 -2.00
CA ILE A 96 6.72 33.85 -2.37
C ILE A 96 7.46 33.34 -3.60
N GLU A 97 7.36 34.04 -4.73
CA GLU A 97 7.99 33.66 -5.99
C GLU A 97 9.35 34.35 -6.20
N HIS A 98 9.43 35.63 -5.88
CA HIS A 98 10.63 36.45 -6.12
C HIS A 98 10.89 37.42 -4.97
N VAL A 99 12.17 37.66 -4.67
CA VAL A 99 12.62 38.68 -3.72
C VAL A 99 13.61 39.60 -4.44
N ASN A 100 13.27 40.88 -4.56
CA ASN A 100 14.19 41.92 -5.01
C ASN A 100 15.01 42.39 -3.82
N GLY A 101 16.34 42.43 -3.96
CA GLY A 101 17.31 42.56 -2.86
C GLY A 101 17.26 43.80 -1.95
N GLU A 102 16.22 44.64 -2.04
CA GLU A 102 16.06 45.85 -1.22
C GLU A 102 14.94 45.74 -0.16
N ASP A 103 13.78 45.12 -0.45
CA ASP A 103 12.71 44.75 0.52
C ASP A 103 11.45 44.20 -0.17
N ALA A 104 11.35 44.33 -1.50
CA ALA A 104 10.13 43.98 -2.24
C ALA A 104 10.06 42.49 -2.59
N VAL A 105 8.90 41.89 -2.35
CA VAL A 105 8.62 40.47 -2.55
C VAL A 105 7.40 40.31 -3.46
N ASP A 106 7.53 39.51 -4.50
CA ASP A 106 6.41 39.13 -5.36
C ASP A 106 5.78 37.85 -4.80
N VAL A 107 4.50 37.93 -4.41
CA VAL A 107 3.74 36.87 -3.76
C VAL A 107 2.52 36.49 -4.58
N PHE A 108 2.17 35.21 -4.53
CA PHE A 108 0.95 34.65 -5.11
C PHE A 108 -0.01 34.28 -3.98
N VAL A 109 -1.21 34.87 -3.98
CA VAL A 109 -2.24 34.65 -2.96
C VAL A 109 -3.12 33.46 -3.33
N ILE A 110 -3.26 32.46 -2.45
CA ILE A 110 -4.03 31.25 -2.74
C ILE A 110 -5.56 31.48 -2.67
N GLU A 111 -6.02 32.34 -1.77
CA GLU A 111 -7.44 32.47 -1.42
C GLU A 111 -8.29 33.31 -2.41
N GLU A 112 -7.66 34.00 -3.36
CA GLU A 112 -8.32 34.94 -4.31
C GLU A 112 -7.89 34.71 -5.78
N GLU A 113 -8.19 33.54 -6.34
CA GLU A 113 -7.94 33.21 -7.76
C GLU A 113 -6.50 33.46 -8.27
N GLY A 114 -5.51 33.48 -7.37
CA GLY A 114 -4.11 33.58 -7.76
C GLY A 114 -3.63 34.98 -8.14
N GLN A 115 -4.13 36.01 -7.48
CA GLN A 115 -3.59 37.36 -7.69
C GLN A 115 -2.10 37.42 -7.27
N ARG A 116 -1.29 38.01 -8.15
CA ARG A 116 0.11 38.32 -7.89
C ARG A 116 0.19 39.72 -7.30
N ASN A 117 0.62 39.80 -6.05
CA ASN A 117 0.79 41.06 -5.34
C ASN A 117 2.28 41.29 -5.05
N ARG A 118 2.67 42.56 -5.02
CA ARG A 118 4.01 42.96 -4.55
C ARG A 118 3.86 43.55 -3.15
N LEU A 119 4.49 42.91 -2.17
CA LEU A 119 4.48 43.32 -0.77
C LEU A 119 5.90 43.61 -0.29
N THR A 120 6.05 44.26 0.85
CA THR A 120 7.36 44.44 1.49
C THR A 120 7.63 43.31 2.49
N LEU A 121 8.85 42.76 2.50
CA LEU A 121 9.22 41.67 3.40
C LEU A 121 9.16 42.13 4.87
N SER A 122 9.50 43.39 5.12
CA SER A 122 9.43 44.01 6.45
C SER A 122 8.01 44.07 7.02
N GLU A 123 6.99 44.31 6.21
CA GLU A 123 5.58 44.25 6.61
C GLU A 123 5.08 42.80 6.76
N LEU A 124 5.56 41.89 5.90
CA LEU A 124 5.11 40.49 5.90
C LEU A 124 5.63 39.71 7.12
N LEU A 125 6.93 39.84 7.44
CA LEU A 125 7.62 39.09 8.50
C LEU A 125 6.88 38.99 9.85
N PRO A 126 6.31 40.06 10.43
CA PRO A 126 5.58 39.96 11.69
C PRO A 126 4.28 39.16 11.61
N GLU A 127 3.66 39.10 10.42
CA GLU A 127 2.40 38.39 10.16
C GLU A 127 2.60 36.90 9.82
N ILE A 128 3.83 36.46 9.55
CA ILE A 128 4.12 35.05 9.25
C ILE A 128 4.00 34.19 10.50
N LEU A 129 3.13 33.18 10.43
CA LEU A 129 2.98 32.13 11.44
C LEU A 129 3.80 30.89 11.09
N TYR A 130 3.89 30.53 9.80
CA TYR A 130 4.56 29.30 9.37
C TYR A 130 5.21 29.45 7.99
N VAL A 131 6.36 28.79 7.78
CA VAL A 131 7.06 28.76 6.49
C VAL A 131 7.32 27.32 6.08
N ALA A 132 7.01 27.00 4.83
CA ALA A 132 7.26 25.72 4.21
C ALA A 132 8.10 25.87 2.94
N ALA A 133 9.24 25.20 2.93
CA ALA A 133 10.07 24.98 1.75
C ALA A 133 9.65 23.67 1.08
N LEU A 134 9.05 23.80 -0.09
CA LEU A 134 8.70 22.67 -0.95
C LEU A 134 9.75 22.53 -2.05
N ARG A 135 10.33 21.34 -2.19
CA ARG A 135 11.38 21.06 -3.17
C ARG A 135 11.15 19.77 -3.91
N PRO A 136 11.50 19.65 -5.20
CA PRO A 136 11.45 18.39 -5.92
C PRO A 136 12.09 17.26 -5.11
N LEU A 137 11.36 16.16 -4.90
CA LEU A 137 11.82 15.02 -4.08
C LEU A 137 13.01 14.29 -4.75
N SER A 138 13.16 14.48 -6.05
CA SER A 138 14.33 14.14 -6.85
C SER A 138 14.71 15.36 -7.70
N ALA A 139 16.00 15.50 -8.06
CA ALA A 139 16.42 16.50 -9.05
C ALA A 139 15.51 16.41 -10.27
N LEU A 140 15.11 17.56 -10.84
CA LEU A 140 14.31 17.61 -12.07
C LEU A 140 15.02 16.81 -13.14
N LYS A 141 14.52 15.61 -13.36
CA LYS A 141 15.05 14.64 -14.29
C LYS A 141 14.64 15.13 -15.67
N ASP A 142 15.62 15.62 -16.42
CA ASP A 142 15.44 16.09 -17.79
C ASP A 142 14.68 15.02 -18.61
N SER A 143 13.52 15.38 -19.15
CA SER A 143 12.64 14.48 -19.91
C SER A 143 13.34 13.89 -21.15
N ARG A 144 14.45 14.50 -21.59
CA ARG A 144 15.29 13.99 -22.68
C ARG A 144 16.30 12.93 -22.24
N VAL A 145 16.68 12.89 -20.97
CA VAL A 145 17.70 11.99 -20.43
C VAL A 145 17.07 10.75 -19.79
N ASP A 146 15.83 10.84 -19.29
CA ASP A 146 15.27 9.82 -18.41
C ASP A 146 14.25 8.86 -19.04
N ARG A 147 14.36 8.58 -20.36
CA ARG A 147 13.69 7.43 -21.02
C ARG A 147 14.02 6.05 -20.40
N TYR A 148 14.73 6.00 -19.26
CA TYR A 148 15.27 4.79 -18.66
C TYR A 148 15.09 4.60 -17.14
N ILE A 149 14.56 5.53 -16.31
CA ILE A 149 14.53 5.32 -14.83
C ILE A 149 13.29 5.98 -14.16
N SER A 150 12.32 5.28 -13.55
CA SER A 150 12.41 4.00 -12.84
C SER A 150 11.26 3.03 -13.12
N ARG A 151 11.55 2.04 -13.97
CA ARG A 151 10.90 0.71 -13.94
C ARG A 151 11.03 0.10 -12.53
N PHE A 152 10.17 -0.87 -12.21
CA PHE A 152 10.33 -1.74 -11.05
C PHE A 152 11.82 -2.06 -10.82
N LYS A 153 12.36 -1.66 -9.66
CA LYS A 153 13.72 -1.99 -9.26
C LYS A 153 13.67 -3.27 -8.44
N PRO A 154 14.40 -4.33 -8.81
CA PRO A 154 14.39 -5.59 -8.05
C PRO A 154 14.87 -5.42 -6.60
N ASP A 155 15.60 -4.33 -6.31
CA ASP A 155 16.14 -4.02 -4.98
C ASP A 155 15.29 -3.02 -4.16
N TRP A 156 14.05 -2.70 -4.59
CA TRP A 156 13.19 -1.71 -3.92
C TRP A 156 13.09 -1.96 -2.40
N MET A 157 12.91 -3.22 -2.00
CA MET A 157 12.77 -3.59 -0.59
C MET A 157 14.06 -3.35 0.19
N ARG A 158 15.21 -3.65 -0.44
CA ARG A 158 16.53 -3.44 0.17
C ARG A 158 16.79 -1.95 0.39
N GLU A 159 16.46 -1.10 -0.59
CA GLU A 159 16.59 0.36 -0.47
C GLU A 159 15.73 0.88 0.70
N LEU A 160 14.50 0.40 0.87
CA LEU A 160 13.60 0.82 1.96
C LEU A 160 14.09 0.39 3.35
N VAL A 161 14.61 -0.84 3.49
CA VAL A 161 15.09 -1.38 4.77
C VAL A 161 16.42 -0.73 5.17
N LEU A 162 17.34 -0.52 4.23
CA LEU A 162 18.68 0.02 4.51
C LEU A 162 18.73 1.54 4.62
N GLN A 163 17.61 2.24 4.41
CA GLN A 163 17.55 3.69 4.47
C GLN A 163 18.00 4.25 5.84
N ASP A 164 17.69 3.55 6.93
CA ASP A 164 18.10 3.91 8.30
C ASP A 164 19.23 3.00 8.80
N ILE A 165 20.37 2.98 8.11
CA ILE A 165 21.50 2.15 8.59
C ILE A 165 22.18 2.74 9.85
N ARG A 166 22.08 4.07 10.07
CA ARG A 166 22.78 4.77 11.17
C ARG A 166 22.41 4.25 12.58
N PRO A 167 21.14 4.00 12.92
CA PRO A 167 20.77 3.48 14.24
C PRO A 167 21.18 2.02 14.50
N TYR A 168 21.68 1.28 13.50
CA TYR A 168 22.27 -0.04 13.73
C TYR A 168 23.64 0.02 14.41
N LEU A 169 24.33 1.17 14.37
CA LEU A 169 25.62 1.33 15.05
C LEU A 169 25.51 1.18 16.58
N PRO A 170 24.60 1.88 17.29
CA PRO A 170 24.34 1.64 18.71
C PRO A 170 24.03 0.17 19.06
N VAL A 171 23.31 -0.53 18.18
CA VAL A 171 22.95 -1.94 18.35
C VAL A 171 24.18 -2.84 18.25
N MET A 172 25.05 -2.54 17.29
CA MET A 172 26.34 -3.23 17.14
C MET A 172 27.27 -2.98 18.33
N VAL A 173 27.31 -1.74 18.84
CA VAL A 173 28.06 -1.39 20.06
C VAL A 173 27.51 -2.12 21.27
N ALA A 174 26.18 -2.14 21.46
CA ALA A 174 25.55 -2.89 22.54
C ALA A 174 25.84 -4.40 22.43
N ALA A 175 25.77 -4.97 21.23
CA ALA A 175 26.11 -6.37 21.00
C ALA A 175 27.58 -6.67 21.33
N PHE A 176 28.51 -5.78 20.98
CA PHE A 176 29.91 -5.89 21.37
C PHE A 176 30.08 -5.87 22.90
N LEU A 177 29.48 -4.88 23.58
CA LEU A 177 29.54 -4.78 25.04
C LEU A 177 28.94 -6.02 25.73
N ILE A 178 27.81 -6.54 25.24
CA ILE A 178 27.19 -7.75 25.77
C ILE A 178 28.13 -8.96 25.62
N ASN A 179 28.77 -9.12 24.46
CA ASN A 179 29.69 -10.22 24.22
C ASN A 179 30.96 -10.09 25.08
N VAL A 180 31.52 -8.89 25.23
CA VAL A 180 32.66 -8.62 26.11
C VAL A 180 32.33 -8.86 27.58
N LEU A 181 31.20 -8.34 28.08
CA LEU A 181 30.75 -8.59 29.46
C LEU A 181 30.53 -10.08 29.73
N SER A 182 30.15 -10.85 28.71
CA SER A 182 29.98 -12.29 28.86
C SER A 182 31.30 -13.06 29.06
N LEU A 183 32.44 -12.48 28.70
CA LEU A 183 33.76 -13.04 29.02
C LEU A 183 34.05 -13.00 30.52
N ALA A 184 33.41 -12.12 31.29
CA ALA A 184 33.61 -12.02 32.73
C ALA A 184 33.32 -13.34 33.45
N GLY A 185 32.26 -14.06 33.06
CA GLY A 185 31.94 -15.37 33.63
C GLY A 185 32.97 -16.46 33.29
N ILE A 186 33.58 -16.37 32.10
CA ILE A 186 34.61 -17.31 31.64
C ILE A 186 35.92 -17.06 32.41
N VAL A 187 36.33 -15.80 32.51
CA VAL A 187 37.52 -15.39 33.28
C VAL A 187 37.33 -15.70 34.76
N PHE A 188 36.13 -15.49 35.31
CA PHE A 188 35.80 -15.88 36.67
C PHE A 188 36.01 -17.37 36.90
N SER A 189 35.45 -18.23 36.04
CA SER A 189 35.65 -19.68 36.12
C SER A 189 37.15 -20.02 36.09
N MET A 190 37.89 -19.47 35.13
CA MET A 190 39.35 -19.67 35.01
C MET A 190 40.09 -19.31 36.31
N GLN A 191 39.84 -18.12 36.86
CA GLN A 191 40.49 -17.64 38.09
C GLN A 191 40.08 -18.45 39.32
N VAL A 192 38.84 -18.94 39.37
CA VAL A 192 38.38 -19.78 40.48
C VAL A 192 39.16 -21.09 40.52
N TYR A 193 39.31 -21.76 39.37
CA TYR A 193 40.07 -23.01 39.27
C TYR A 193 41.58 -22.83 39.44
N ASP A 194 42.16 -21.78 38.85
CA ASP A 194 43.62 -21.60 38.85
C ASP A 194 44.15 -20.94 40.12
N ARG A 195 43.36 -20.07 40.75
CA ARG A 195 43.86 -19.20 41.84
C ARG A 195 43.06 -19.29 43.12
N VAL A 196 41.73 -19.28 43.06
CA VAL A 196 40.89 -19.22 44.28
C VAL A 196 40.88 -20.54 45.03
N ILE A 197 40.63 -21.65 44.33
CA ILE A 197 40.58 -22.99 44.94
C ILE A 197 41.95 -23.37 45.52
N PRO A 198 43.07 -23.25 44.77
CA PRO A 198 44.39 -23.60 45.32
C PRO A 198 44.82 -22.70 46.47
N ALA A 199 44.49 -21.40 46.43
CA ALA A 199 44.85 -20.45 47.49
C ALA A 199 43.86 -20.39 48.65
N GLN A 200 42.74 -21.13 48.58
CA GLN A 200 41.66 -21.12 49.58
C GLN A 200 41.16 -19.71 49.98
N SER A 201 41.20 -18.76 49.03
CA SER A 201 40.92 -17.34 49.30
C SER A 201 39.45 -16.97 49.07
N TYR A 202 38.62 -17.07 50.12
CA TYR A 202 37.24 -16.59 50.10
C TYR A 202 37.08 -15.11 49.71
N PRO A 203 37.94 -14.17 50.16
CA PRO A 203 37.81 -12.77 49.76
C PRO A 203 37.90 -12.57 48.24
N THR A 204 38.85 -13.25 47.58
CA THR A 204 38.99 -13.20 46.12
C THR A 204 37.78 -13.80 45.41
N LEU A 205 37.21 -14.88 45.95
CA LEU A 205 35.98 -15.48 45.42
C LEU A 205 34.83 -14.47 45.42
N TYR A 206 34.56 -13.81 46.55
CA TYR A 206 33.44 -12.88 46.68
C TYR A 206 33.58 -11.65 45.77
N VAL A 207 34.78 -11.07 45.68
CA VAL A 207 35.05 -9.91 44.80
C VAL A 207 34.81 -10.27 43.34
N LEU A 208 35.35 -11.41 42.87
CA LEU A 208 35.16 -11.83 41.48
C LEU A 208 33.68 -12.20 41.21
N SER A 209 33.01 -12.85 42.17
CA SER A 209 31.59 -13.23 42.05
C SER A 209 30.69 -12.00 41.94
N PHE A 210 30.96 -10.96 42.75
CA PHE A 210 30.25 -9.69 42.66
C PHE A 210 30.49 -9.00 41.31
N GLY A 211 31.73 -9.02 40.80
CA GLY A 211 32.05 -8.50 39.47
C GLY A 211 31.27 -9.20 38.35
N VAL A 212 31.15 -10.53 38.40
CA VAL A 212 30.33 -11.29 37.43
C VAL A 212 28.85 -10.96 37.57
N LEU A 213 28.32 -10.84 38.80
CA LEU A 213 26.93 -10.48 39.02
C LEU A 213 26.59 -9.12 38.39
N VAL A 214 27.46 -8.13 38.59
CA VAL A 214 27.34 -6.81 37.96
C VAL A 214 27.41 -6.93 36.44
N ALA A 215 28.37 -7.68 35.89
CA ALA A 215 28.50 -7.88 34.44
C ALA A 215 27.26 -8.56 33.83
N VAL A 216 26.67 -9.55 34.52
CA VAL A 216 25.43 -10.23 34.09
C VAL A 216 24.25 -9.26 34.12
N LEU A 217 24.11 -8.44 35.17
CA LEU A 217 23.04 -7.44 35.27
C LEU A 217 23.13 -6.40 34.15
N PHE A 218 24.32 -5.82 33.91
CA PHE A 218 24.53 -4.90 32.79
C PHE A 218 24.32 -5.58 31.45
N GLY A 219 24.77 -6.82 31.28
CA GLY A 219 24.55 -7.61 30.07
C GLY A 219 23.06 -7.86 29.79
N PHE A 220 22.24 -8.04 30.83
CA PHE A 220 20.79 -8.14 30.71
C PHE A 220 20.17 -6.81 30.29
N LEU A 221 20.48 -5.71 30.98
CA LEU A 221 19.95 -4.37 30.64
C LEU A 221 20.30 -3.95 29.21
N LEU A 222 21.55 -4.19 28.78
CA LEU A 222 21.97 -3.91 27.41
C LEU A 222 21.23 -4.77 26.38
N ARG A 223 20.90 -6.04 26.73
CA ARG A 223 20.14 -6.92 25.85
C ARG A 223 18.71 -6.42 25.68
N GLU A 224 18.06 -6.02 26.76
CA GLU A 224 16.71 -5.42 26.71
C GLU A 224 16.71 -4.12 25.91
N ALA A 225 17.66 -3.22 26.17
CA ALA A 225 17.80 -1.98 25.41
C ALA A 225 18.04 -2.24 23.91
N ARG A 226 18.90 -3.20 23.58
CA ARG A 226 19.17 -3.62 22.20
C ARG A 226 17.91 -4.15 21.52
N THR A 227 17.16 -5.04 22.17
CA THR A 227 15.91 -5.58 21.63
C THR A 227 14.90 -4.47 21.36
N HIS A 228 14.69 -3.56 22.32
CA HIS A 228 13.79 -2.43 22.15
C HIS A 228 14.18 -1.53 20.96
N ILE A 229 15.48 -1.23 20.78
CA ILE A 229 15.95 -0.45 19.63
C ILE A 229 15.66 -1.20 18.32
N MET A 230 15.91 -2.52 18.27
CA MET A 230 15.61 -3.34 17.10
C MET A 230 14.12 -3.36 16.76
N ASP A 231 13.24 -3.46 17.76
CA ASP A 231 11.79 -3.45 17.56
C ASP A 231 11.30 -2.11 16.98
N VAL A 232 11.84 -0.98 17.49
CA VAL A 232 11.52 0.35 16.96
C VAL A 232 11.99 0.50 15.51
N LEU A 233 13.19 0.01 15.18
CA LEU A 233 13.71 0.00 13.81
C LEU A 233 12.84 -0.88 12.90
N GLY A 234 12.46 -2.06 13.37
CA GLY A 234 11.62 -2.99 12.64
C GLY A 234 10.22 -2.41 12.35
N LYS A 235 9.60 -1.75 13.33
CA LYS A 235 8.31 -1.05 13.15
C LYS A 235 8.39 0.05 12.08
N ARG A 236 9.48 0.83 12.04
CA ARG A 236 9.67 1.88 11.02
C ARG A 236 9.80 1.29 9.62
N ALA A 237 10.58 0.21 9.47
CA ALA A 237 10.73 -0.49 8.21
C ALA A 237 9.40 -1.11 7.75
N ASP A 238 8.65 -1.73 8.67
CA ASP A 238 7.32 -2.30 8.40
C ASP A 238 6.35 -1.25 7.85
N MET A 239 6.18 -0.13 8.55
CA MET A 239 5.30 0.96 8.11
C MET A 239 5.64 1.47 6.69
N ARG A 240 6.94 1.58 6.35
CA ARG A 240 7.36 2.01 5.00
C ARG A 240 7.05 0.98 3.92
N ILE A 241 7.31 -0.30 4.21
CA ILE A 241 7.05 -1.38 3.26
C ILE A 241 5.54 -1.52 3.06
N SER A 242 4.75 -1.53 4.13
CA SER A 242 3.28 -1.59 4.07
C SER A 242 2.71 -0.42 3.28
N ASP A 243 3.14 0.81 3.57
CA ASP A 243 2.69 2.02 2.86
C ASP A 243 3.03 1.94 1.36
N ARG A 244 4.26 1.53 1.04
CA ARG A 244 4.71 1.41 -0.36
C ARG A 244 3.92 0.38 -1.15
N VAL A 245 3.69 -0.79 -0.56
CA VAL A 245 3.01 -1.92 -1.23
C VAL A 245 1.52 -1.68 -1.33
N PHE A 246 0.88 -1.26 -0.24
CA PHE A 246 -0.54 -0.97 -0.24
C PHE A 246 -0.84 0.24 -1.14
N GLY A 247 -0.02 1.29 -1.08
CA GLY A 247 -0.13 2.44 -1.96
C GLY A 247 0.08 2.09 -3.44
N HIS A 248 0.95 1.14 -3.76
CA HIS A 248 1.10 0.65 -5.14
C HIS A 248 -0.11 -0.19 -5.58
N ALA A 249 -0.58 -1.10 -4.72
CA ALA A 249 -1.75 -1.94 -4.96
C ALA A 249 -3.01 -1.12 -5.29
N LEU A 250 -3.24 0.00 -4.59
CA LEU A 250 -4.37 0.91 -4.84
C LEU A 250 -4.25 1.71 -6.14
N ARG A 251 -3.05 1.79 -6.74
CA ARG A 251 -2.78 2.53 -7.98
C ARG A 251 -2.66 1.62 -9.20
N LEU A 252 -2.79 0.31 -9.02
CA LEU A 252 -2.77 -0.65 -10.12
C LEU A 252 -3.90 -0.34 -11.10
N ARG A 253 -3.61 -0.49 -12.40
CA ARG A 253 -4.64 -0.43 -13.42
C ARG A 253 -5.65 -1.56 -13.22
N ASN A 254 -6.94 -1.30 -13.44
CA ASN A 254 -7.98 -2.33 -13.34
C ASN A 254 -7.70 -3.57 -14.21
N SER A 255 -7.10 -3.39 -15.41
CA SER A 255 -6.73 -4.49 -16.32
C SER A 255 -5.55 -5.34 -15.82
N ALA A 256 -4.77 -4.83 -14.86
CA ALA A 256 -3.59 -5.49 -14.31
C ALA A 256 -3.88 -6.20 -12.97
N ILE A 257 -5.00 -5.91 -12.32
CA ILE A 257 -5.37 -6.57 -11.06
C ILE A 257 -5.61 -8.07 -11.32
N PRO A 258 -5.01 -8.98 -10.53
CA PRO A 258 -5.21 -10.41 -10.71
C PRO A 258 -6.69 -10.81 -10.58
N ARG A 259 -7.14 -11.74 -11.44
CA ARG A 259 -8.55 -12.19 -11.48
C ARG A 259 -9.08 -12.79 -10.18
N SER A 260 -8.21 -13.43 -9.41
CA SER A 260 -8.58 -13.99 -8.11
C SER A 260 -8.30 -12.97 -7.01
N THR A 261 -9.35 -12.32 -6.53
CA THR A 261 -9.29 -11.40 -5.38
C THR A 261 -8.69 -12.08 -4.15
N GLY A 262 -9.01 -13.36 -3.91
CA GLY A 262 -8.45 -14.13 -2.80
C GLY A 262 -6.93 -14.35 -2.92
N SER A 263 -6.44 -14.61 -4.13
CA SER A 263 -4.99 -14.72 -4.40
C SER A 263 -4.28 -13.38 -4.19
N PHE A 264 -4.86 -12.28 -4.70
CA PHE A 264 -4.31 -10.94 -4.54
C PHE A 264 -4.22 -10.52 -3.06
N ILE A 265 -5.29 -10.75 -2.28
CA ILE A 265 -5.30 -10.50 -0.83
C ILE A 265 -4.24 -11.35 -0.12
N SER A 266 -4.10 -12.63 -0.51
CA SER A 266 -3.09 -13.51 0.08
C SER A 266 -1.66 -13.01 -0.17
N GLN A 267 -1.35 -12.60 -1.40
CA GLN A 267 -0.05 -12.06 -1.76
C GLN A 267 0.26 -10.75 -1.00
N LEU A 268 -0.73 -9.87 -0.80
CA LEU A 268 -0.55 -8.69 0.06
C LEU A 268 -0.28 -9.09 1.52
N ARG A 269 -0.88 -10.19 2.00
CA ARG A 269 -0.62 -10.72 3.35
C ARG A 269 0.76 -11.37 3.50
N GLU A 270 1.45 -11.74 2.41
CA GLU A 270 2.82 -12.25 2.46
C GLU A 270 3.82 -11.22 3.04
N LEU A 271 3.45 -9.93 3.06
CA LEU A 271 4.14 -8.88 3.82
C LEU A 271 4.41 -9.25 5.28
N GLU A 272 3.53 -10.01 5.91
CA GLU A 272 3.68 -10.46 7.29
C GLU A 272 4.96 -11.27 7.51
N GLN A 273 5.30 -12.14 6.56
CA GLN A 273 6.50 -12.99 6.65
C GLN A 273 7.78 -12.15 6.56
N ILE A 274 7.74 -11.08 5.77
CA ILE A 274 8.84 -10.12 5.65
C ILE A 274 8.96 -9.33 6.95
N ARG A 275 7.84 -8.85 7.50
CA ARG A 275 7.78 -8.15 8.79
C ARG A 275 8.40 -9.00 9.89
N GLU A 276 7.98 -10.25 10.04
CA GLU A 276 8.54 -11.16 11.04
C GLU A 276 10.06 -11.32 10.91
N MET A 277 10.65 -11.33 9.71
CA MET A 277 12.11 -11.41 9.59
C MET A 277 12.81 -10.13 10.05
N ILE A 278 12.25 -8.97 9.70
CA ILE A 278 12.82 -7.66 10.03
C ILE A 278 12.70 -7.36 11.53
N THR A 279 11.58 -7.74 12.17
CA THR A 279 11.30 -7.48 13.58
C THR A 279 11.78 -8.59 14.52
N SER A 280 12.27 -9.74 14.02
CA SER A 280 12.60 -10.89 14.89
C SER A 280 14.06 -10.97 15.34
N SER A 281 14.29 -11.89 16.29
CA SER A 281 15.58 -12.47 16.71
C SER A 281 16.52 -12.91 15.59
N THR A 282 16.04 -13.00 14.34
CA THR A 282 16.86 -13.30 13.16
C THR A 282 17.89 -12.19 12.93
N LEU A 283 17.47 -10.91 13.04
CA LEU A 283 18.37 -9.77 12.87
C LEU A 283 19.41 -9.70 14.00
N ALA A 284 19.00 -10.04 15.23
CA ALA A 284 19.91 -10.15 16.37
C ALA A 284 20.99 -11.22 16.13
N THR A 285 20.61 -12.39 15.60
CA THR A 285 21.56 -13.46 15.23
C THR A 285 22.58 -12.99 14.18
N ILE A 286 22.14 -12.23 13.17
CA ILE A 286 23.04 -11.67 12.14
C ILE A 286 24.04 -10.69 12.75
N VAL A 287 23.58 -9.82 13.65
CA VAL A 287 24.43 -8.87 14.38
C VAL A 287 25.41 -9.61 15.31
N ASP A 288 25.06 -10.79 15.81
CA ASP A 288 25.92 -11.57 16.71
C ASP A 288 27.00 -12.39 15.97
N LEU A 289 26.80 -12.67 14.68
CA LEU A 289 27.67 -13.50 13.85
C LEU A 289 29.15 -13.04 13.81
N PRO A 290 29.48 -11.74 13.69
CA PRO A 290 30.87 -11.27 13.72
C PRO A 290 31.60 -11.58 15.03
N PHE A 291 30.89 -11.73 16.16
CA PHE A 291 31.52 -12.01 17.45
C PHE A 291 31.99 -13.46 17.58
N PHE A 292 31.64 -14.35 16.65
CA PHE A 292 32.34 -15.63 16.48
C PHE A 292 33.86 -15.43 16.37
N PHE A 293 34.29 -14.46 15.56
CA PHE A 293 35.71 -14.14 15.38
C PHE A 293 36.33 -13.55 16.65
N LEU A 294 35.58 -12.73 17.40
CA LEU A 294 36.02 -12.21 18.71
C LEU A 294 36.32 -13.37 19.67
N PHE A 295 35.39 -14.31 19.83
CA PHE A 295 35.59 -15.47 20.72
C PHE A 295 36.71 -16.39 20.22
N MET A 296 36.85 -16.56 18.90
CA MET A 296 37.95 -17.31 18.30
C MET A 296 39.32 -16.68 18.61
N ILE A 297 39.44 -15.36 18.53
CA ILE A 297 40.66 -14.63 18.90
C ILE A 297 40.97 -14.82 20.38
N VAL A 298 39.96 -14.67 21.25
CA VAL A 298 40.13 -14.87 22.70
C VAL A 298 40.53 -16.32 23.03
N LEU A 299 39.95 -17.30 22.35
CA LEU A 299 40.32 -18.70 22.48
C LEU A 299 41.77 -18.95 22.05
N ALA A 300 42.20 -18.34 20.95
CA ALA A 300 43.58 -18.45 20.47
C ALA A 300 44.61 -17.82 21.42
N ILE A 301 44.22 -16.82 22.21
CA ILE A 301 45.08 -16.21 23.24
C ILE A 301 45.17 -17.12 24.47
N ILE A 302 44.06 -17.70 24.93
CA ILE A 302 44.00 -18.49 26.17
C ILE A 302 44.52 -19.93 25.96
N ALA A 303 44.19 -20.54 24.83
CA ALA A 303 44.50 -21.93 24.51
C ALA A 303 44.90 -22.07 23.02
N PRO A 304 46.06 -21.54 22.58
CA PRO A 304 46.50 -21.57 21.19
C PRO A 304 46.43 -22.97 20.53
N PRO A 305 46.85 -24.07 21.21
CA PRO A 305 46.80 -25.41 20.62
C PRO A 305 45.39 -25.95 20.38
N LEU A 306 44.37 -25.39 21.03
CA LEU A 306 42.97 -25.82 20.90
C LEU A 306 42.19 -24.94 19.89
N ALA A 307 42.79 -23.84 19.43
CA ALA A 307 42.12 -22.85 18.58
C ALA A 307 41.68 -23.40 17.21
N TRP A 308 42.35 -24.44 16.68
CA TRP A 308 41.98 -25.07 15.40
C TRP A 308 40.61 -25.79 15.44
N ILE A 309 40.10 -26.13 16.62
CA ILE A 309 38.79 -26.77 16.78
C ILE A 309 37.67 -25.83 16.30
N ALA A 310 37.83 -24.52 16.51
CA ALA A 310 36.87 -23.50 16.13
C ALA A 310 36.54 -23.46 14.62
N PRO A 311 37.52 -23.29 13.70
CA PRO A 311 37.25 -23.28 12.26
C PRO A 311 36.74 -24.62 11.73
N VAL A 312 37.21 -25.75 12.28
CA VAL A 312 36.72 -27.09 11.89
C VAL A 312 35.24 -27.25 12.26
N ALA A 313 34.86 -26.83 13.47
CA ALA A 313 33.47 -26.86 13.90
C ALA A 313 32.58 -25.93 13.06
N ALA A 314 33.04 -24.71 12.76
CA ALA A 314 32.32 -23.77 11.91
C ALA A 314 32.07 -24.36 10.51
N LEU A 315 33.09 -24.98 9.90
CA LEU A 315 32.95 -25.64 8.60
C LEU A 315 31.91 -26.78 8.65
N LEU A 316 32.02 -27.66 9.65
CA LEU A 316 31.14 -28.82 9.82
C LEU A 316 29.68 -28.40 10.09
N MET A 317 29.48 -27.20 10.65
CA MET A 317 28.15 -26.68 10.96
C MET A 317 27.50 -25.94 9.77
N ILE A 318 28.27 -25.14 9.02
CA ILE A 318 27.75 -24.32 7.90
C ILE A 318 27.49 -25.18 6.65
N LEU A 319 28.33 -26.19 6.39
CA LEU A 319 28.32 -26.96 5.15
C LEU A 319 26.96 -27.64 4.87
N PRO A 320 26.28 -28.32 5.83
CA PRO A 320 24.95 -28.89 5.60
C PRO A 320 23.88 -27.83 5.29
N GLY A 321 23.94 -26.66 5.94
CA GLY A 321 23.01 -25.56 5.70
C GLY A 321 23.11 -25.02 4.28
N VAL A 322 24.34 -24.78 3.81
CA VAL A 322 24.61 -24.32 2.44
C VAL A 322 24.23 -25.39 1.41
N ALA A 323 24.57 -26.65 1.66
CA ALA A 323 24.25 -27.75 0.74
C ALA A 323 22.73 -27.95 0.55
N LEU A 324 21.94 -27.76 1.62
CA LEU A 324 20.49 -27.93 1.60
C LEU A 324 19.72 -26.69 1.11
N GLN A 325 20.40 -25.60 0.77
CA GLN A 325 19.76 -24.32 0.43
C GLN A 325 18.82 -24.41 -0.77
N LYS A 326 19.20 -25.18 -1.81
CA LYS A 326 18.32 -25.40 -2.98
C LYS A 326 17.03 -26.12 -2.60
N LYS A 327 17.11 -27.11 -1.70
CA LYS A 327 15.96 -27.87 -1.23
C LYS A 327 15.05 -27.01 -0.36
N LEU A 328 15.63 -26.20 0.52
CA LEU A 328 14.90 -25.22 1.33
C LEU A 328 14.18 -24.19 0.44
N ALA A 329 14.81 -23.73 -0.63
CA ALA A 329 14.20 -22.80 -1.59
C ALA A 329 12.96 -23.39 -2.28
N VAL A 330 13.05 -24.63 -2.77
CA VAL A 330 11.93 -25.33 -3.42
C VAL A 330 10.77 -25.50 -2.44
N LEU A 331 11.05 -25.96 -1.21
CA LEU A 331 10.02 -26.14 -0.18
C LEU A 331 9.39 -24.82 0.27
N ALA A 332 10.17 -23.75 0.39
CA ALA A 332 9.65 -22.42 0.73
C ALA A 332 8.68 -21.89 -0.35
N ASN A 333 9.03 -22.04 -1.63
CA ASN A 333 8.16 -21.66 -2.74
C ASN A 333 6.88 -22.50 -2.79
N GLN A 334 6.98 -23.82 -2.57
CA GLN A 334 5.82 -24.71 -2.49
C GLN A 334 4.89 -24.31 -1.34
N ALA A 335 5.44 -24.08 -0.15
CA ALA A 335 4.68 -23.65 1.02
C ALA A 335 3.98 -22.30 0.80
N ALA A 336 4.64 -21.34 0.14
CA ALA A 336 4.03 -20.05 -0.20
C ALA A 336 2.85 -20.22 -1.18
N HIS A 337 3.03 -21.03 -2.24
CA HIS A 337 1.98 -21.29 -3.22
C HIS A 337 0.77 -22.01 -2.60
N GLU A 338 1.01 -23.06 -1.82
CA GLU A 338 -0.03 -23.82 -1.11
C GLU A 338 -0.78 -22.94 -0.09
N ALA A 339 -0.06 -22.07 0.62
CA ALA A 339 -0.68 -21.11 1.54
C ALA A 339 -1.59 -20.12 0.80
N THR A 340 -1.22 -19.69 -0.41
CA THR A 340 -2.04 -18.80 -1.22
C THR A 340 -3.34 -19.47 -1.69
N LEU A 341 -3.28 -20.72 -2.15
CA LEU A 341 -4.47 -21.49 -2.51
C LEU A 341 -5.41 -21.70 -1.31
N ARG A 342 -4.85 -22.06 -0.15
CA ARG A 342 -5.62 -22.21 1.09
C ARG A 342 -6.34 -20.90 1.47
N ASN A 343 -5.66 -19.76 1.39
CA ASN A 343 -6.28 -18.47 1.72
C ASN A 343 -7.34 -18.07 0.68
N ALA A 344 -7.14 -18.40 -0.59
CA ALA A 344 -8.14 -18.14 -1.62
C ALA A 344 -9.46 -18.88 -1.34
N VAL A 345 -9.39 -20.17 -0.97
CA VAL A 345 -10.59 -20.96 -0.60
C VAL A 345 -11.24 -20.41 0.66
N LEU A 346 -10.47 -19.92 1.63
CA LEU A 346 -11.02 -19.27 2.83
C LEU A 346 -11.85 -18.04 2.44
N VAL A 347 -11.29 -17.16 1.61
CA VAL A 347 -11.97 -15.94 1.15
C VAL A 347 -13.23 -16.29 0.36
N GLU A 348 -13.15 -17.24 -0.57
CA GLU A 348 -14.28 -17.72 -1.37
C GLU A 348 -15.39 -18.30 -0.49
N SER A 349 -15.03 -19.13 0.49
CA SER A 349 -15.99 -19.77 1.40
C SER A 349 -16.70 -18.76 2.30
N VAL A 350 -15.99 -17.71 2.75
CA VAL A 350 -16.58 -16.66 3.59
C VAL A 350 -17.48 -15.74 2.76
N GLN A 351 -17.05 -15.36 1.55
CA GLN A 351 -17.85 -14.52 0.66
C GLN A 351 -19.11 -15.22 0.12
N GLY A 352 -19.03 -16.54 -0.12
CA GLY A 352 -20.14 -17.36 -0.61
C GLY A 352 -20.85 -18.19 0.46
N LEU A 353 -20.70 -17.87 1.75
CA LEU A 353 -21.18 -18.71 2.85
C LEU A 353 -22.69 -18.96 2.80
N GLU A 354 -23.47 -17.96 2.39
CA GLU A 354 -24.92 -18.07 2.25
C GLU A 354 -25.29 -19.10 1.17
N ASP A 355 -24.72 -18.97 -0.02
CA ASP A 355 -24.92 -19.92 -1.12
C ASP A 355 -24.50 -21.33 -0.73
N ILE A 356 -23.36 -21.48 -0.03
CA ILE A 356 -22.88 -22.78 0.45
C ILE A 356 -23.92 -23.44 1.37
N LYS A 357 -24.54 -22.68 2.28
CA LYS A 357 -25.57 -23.21 3.19
C LYS A 357 -26.86 -23.56 2.45
N LEU A 358 -27.30 -22.69 1.54
CA LEU A 358 -28.52 -22.91 0.75
C LEU A 358 -28.39 -24.14 -0.16
N MET A 359 -27.20 -24.36 -0.72
CA MET A 359 -26.90 -25.52 -1.56
C MET A 359 -26.51 -26.77 -0.75
N GLN A 360 -26.45 -26.68 0.59
CA GLN A 360 -25.98 -27.75 1.48
C GLN A 360 -24.59 -28.30 1.08
N ALA A 361 -23.74 -27.41 0.58
CA ALA A 361 -22.42 -27.72 0.04
C ALA A 361 -21.30 -27.64 1.09
N GLU A 362 -21.63 -27.51 2.37
CA GLU A 362 -20.65 -27.34 3.46
C GLU A 362 -19.63 -28.49 3.46
N ASN A 363 -20.09 -29.73 3.27
CA ASN A 363 -19.21 -30.90 3.24
C ASN A 363 -18.21 -30.85 2.09
N ARG A 364 -18.60 -30.33 0.92
CA ARG A 364 -17.71 -30.18 -0.25
C ARG A 364 -16.59 -29.17 0.08
N PHE A 365 -16.97 -28.00 0.58
CA PHE A 365 -16.00 -26.95 0.94
C PHE A 365 -15.12 -27.37 2.13
N LEU A 366 -15.67 -28.08 3.12
CA LEU A 366 -14.90 -28.66 4.22
C LEU A 366 -13.90 -29.72 3.72
N GLN A 367 -14.28 -30.58 2.79
CA GLN A 367 -13.35 -31.55 2.19
C GLN A 367 -12.22 -30.86 1.42
N GLN A 368 -12.56 -29.83 0.63
CA GLN A 368 -11.58 -29.02 -0.09
C GLN A 368 -10.65 -28.27 0.87
N TRP A 369 -11.19 -27.68 1.93
CA TRP A 369 -10.40 -27.06 3.00
C TRP A 369 -9.46 -28.06 3.67
N ASN A 370 -9.97 -29.25 4.02
CA ASN A 370 -9.20 -30.32 4.64
C ASN A 370 -8.08 -30.85 3.73
N SER A 371 -8.30 -30.91 2.41
CA SER A 371 -7.25 -31.31 1.47
C SER A 371 -6.14 -30.27 1.39
N TYR A 372 -6.46 -28.97 1.30
CA TYR A 372 -5.46 -27.90 1.33
C TYR A 372 -4.73 -27.80 2.67
N ILE A 373 -5.42 -28.01 3.80
CA ILE A 373 -4.79 -28.09 5.11
C ILE A 373 -3.83 -29.27 5.18
N ARG A 374 -4.22 -30.45 4.68
CA ARG A 374 -3.35 -31.63 4.68
C ARG A 374 -2.08 -31.37 3.87
N ILE A 375 -2.21 -30.83 2.66
CA ILE A 375 -1.08 -30.49 1.78
C ILE A 375 -0.15 -29.49 2.47
N THR A 376 -0.72 -28.37 2.96
CA THR A 376 0.06 -27.33 3.66
C THR A 376 0.73 -27.88 4.92
N GLY A 377 0.04 -28.78 5.64
CA GLY A 377 0.56 -29.44 6.83
C GLY A 377 1.74 -30.36 6.51
N GLU A 378 1.64 -31.19 5.46
CA GLU A 378 2.73 -32.05 5.01
C GLU A 378 3.95 -31.24 4.55
N SER A 379 3.73 -30.18 3.78
CA SER A 379 4.78 -29.26 3.34
C SER A 379 5.45 -28.54 4.53
N GLY A 380 4.64 -28.10 5.50
CA GLY A 380 5.12 -27.54 6.77
C GLY A 380 5.97 -28.54 7.56
N LEU A 381 5.57 -29.81 7.63
CA LEU A 381 6.34 -30.87 8.28
C LEU A 381 7.68 -31.13 7.57
N ARG A 382 7.71 -31.17 6.22
CA ARG A 382 8.95 -31.34 5.45
C ARG A 382 9.92 -30.19 5.69
N THR A 383 9.42 -28.95 5.67
CA THR A 383 10.21 -27.74 5.93
C THR A 383 10.73 -27.71 7.37
N ARG A 384 9.87 -28.04 8.34
CA ARG A 384 10.25 -28.11 9.76
C ARG A 384 11.26 -29.22 10.02
N LYS A 385 11.13 -30.39 9.40
CA LYS A 385 12.08 -31.51 9.55
C LYS A 385 13.49 -31.11 9.12
N LEU A 386 13.63 -30.41 7.99
CA LEU A 386 14.92 -29.89 7.52
C LEU A 386 15.46 -28.81 8.44
N THR A 387 14.64 -27.81 8.78
CA THR A 387 15.07 -26.67 9.59
C THR A 387 15.44 -27.10 11.01
N GLN A 388 14.59 -27.91 11.66
CA GLN A 388 14.87 -28.46 12.99
C GLN A 388 16.06 -29.42 12.95
N GLY A 389 16.21 -30.23 11.89
CA GLY A 389 17.36 -31.10 11.72
C GLY A 389 18.68 -30.33 11.67
N LEU A 390 18.71 -29.18 10.98
CA LEU A 390 19.87 -28.29 10.93
C LEU A 390 20.18 -27.63 12.28
N ILE A 391 19.15 -27.19 13.02
CA ILE A 391 19.32 -26.62 14.36
C ILE A 391 19.85 -27.69 15.33
N SER A 392 19.25 -28.90 15.32
CA SER A 392 19.71 -30.03 16.12
C SER A 392 21.13 -30.46 15.75
N TRP A 393 21.50 -30.44 14.47
CA TRP A 393 22.89 -30.64 14.04
C TRP A 393 23.82 -29.61 14.68
N GLY A 394 23.47 -28.32 14.63
CA GLY A 394 24.25 -27.26 15.29
C GLY A 394 24.45 -27.50 16.79
N MET A 395 23.41 -27.92 17.52
CA MET A 395 23.50 -28.26 18.94
C MET A 395 24.38 -29.50 19.21
N SER A 396 24.33 -30.50 18.33
CA SER A 396 25.21 -31.68 18.42
C SER A 396 26.68 -31.30 18.19
N VAL A 397 26.95 -30.44 17.20
CA VAL A 397 28.30 -29.91 16.95
C VAL A 397 28.80 -29.10 18.15
N GLN A 398 27.95 -28.27 18.76
CA GLN A 398 28.30 -27.52 19.97
C GLN A 398 28.71 -28.45 21.11
N SER A 399 27.95 -29.52 21.36
CA SER A 399 28.28 -30.52 22.38
C SER A 399 29.58 -31.26 22.06
N LEU A 400 29.84 -31.55 20.78
CA LEU A 400 31.06 -32.22 20.34
C LEU A 400 32.28 -31.32 20.45
N VAL A 401 32.15 -30.01 20.19
CA VAL A 401 33.22 -29.02 20.42
C VAL A 401 33.57 -28.97 21.90
N TYR A 402 32.58 -28.91 22.79
CA TYR A 402 32.82 -28.93 24.23
C TYR A 402 33.61 -30.19 24.65
N ALA A 403 33.18 -31.36 24.18
CA ALA A 403 33.87 -32.63 24.46
C ALA A 403 35.28 -32.69 23.86
N ALA A 404 35.46 -32.23 22.61
CA ALA A 404 36.75 -32.21 21.93
C ALA A 404 37.75 -31.30 22.62
N VAL A 405 37.33 -30.10 23.04
CA VAL A 405 38.19 -29.17 23.80
C VAL A 405 38.67 -29.81 25.10
N ILE A 406 37.81 -30.54 25.82
CA ILE A 406 38.22 -31.26 27.04
C ILE A 406 39.12 -32.45 26.70
N MET A 407 38.78 -33.24 25.67
CA MET A 407 39.54 -34.43 25.26
C MET A 407 40.96 -34.08 24.83
N PHE A 408 41.14 -33.02 24.04
CA PHE A 408 42.47 -32.56 23.62
C PHE A 408 43.14 -31.68 24.68
N GLY A 409 42.39 -30.96 25.52
CA GLY A 409 42.94 -30.10 26.57
C GLY A 409 43.42 -30.85 27.81
N ALA A 410 42.76 -31.93 28.22
CA ALA A 410 43.12 -32.67 29.44
C ALA A 410 44.54 -33.25 29.42
N PRO A 411 45.04 -33.88 28.33
CA PRO A 411 46.44 -34.30 28.23
C PRO A 411 47.42 -33.14 28.40
N MET A 412 47.10 -31.95 27.84
CA MET A 412 47.97 -30.76 27.93
C MET A 412 48.09 -30.25 29.37
N VAL A 413 47.04 -30.43 30.18
CA VAL A 413 47.05 -30.13 31.62
C VAL A 413 47.87 -31.17 32.39
N ILE A 414 47.74 -32.46 32.04
CA ILE A 414 48.53 -33.55 32.65
C ILE A 414 50.03 -33.34 32.39
N GLU A 415 50.38 -32.89 31.18
CA GLU A 415 51.75 -32.55 30.78
C GLU A 415 52.25 -31.22 31.36
N GLY A 416 51.41 -30.47 32.07
CA GLY A 416 51.77 -29.18 32.69
C GLY A 416 51.91 -28.00 31.72
N SER A 417 51.54 -28.18 30.46
CA SER A 417 51.60 -27.12 29.42
C SER A 417 50.42 -26.14 29.48
N MET A 418 49.33 -26.50 30.16
CA MET A 418 48.14 -25.68 30.37
C MET A 418 47.59 -25.84 31.80
N THR A 419 46.88 -24.82 32.29
CA THR A 419 46.19 -24.88 33.59
C THR A 419 44.81 -25.54 33.45
N THR A 420 44.29 -26.09 34.56
CA THR A 420 42.93 -26.65 34.61
C THR A 420 41.88 -25.58 34.28
N GLY A 421 42.04 -24.36 34.80
CA GLY A 421 41.18 -23.23 34.50
C GLY A 421 41.22 -22.81 33.03
N ALA A 422 42.37 -22.90 32.36
CA ALA A 422 42.47 -22.59 30.93
C ALA A 422 41.65 -23.54 30.05
N VAL A 423 41.64 -24.85 30.36
CA VAL A 423 40.82 -25.84 29.63
C VAL A 423 39.33 -25.64 29.89
N VAL A 424 38.94 -25.34 31.14
CA VAL A 424 37.54 -25.02 31.47
C VAL A 424 37.09 -23.74 30.77
N ALA A 425 37.93 -22.70 30.75
CA ALA A 425 37.65 -21.46 30.03
C ALA A 425 37.53 -21.70 28.52
N ALA A 426 38.43 -22.50 27.95
CA ALA A 426 38.41 -22.87 26.53
C ALA A 426 37.12 -23.63 26.15
N SER A 427 36.63 -24.54 27.00
CA SER A 427 35.41 -25.30 26.72
C SER A 427 34.16 -24.43 26.81
N MET A 428 34.10 -23.49 27.77
CA MET A 428 33.03 -22.50 27.87
C MET A 428 33.04 -21.52 26.68
N LEU A 429 34.22 -21.03 26.27
CA LEU A 429 34.40 -20.19 25.08
C LEU A 429 33.95 -20.90 23.81
N GLY A 430 34.39 -22.15 23.62
CA GLY A 430 34.01 -22.97 22.47
C GLY A 430 32.50 -23.11 22.34
N SER A 431 31.81 -23.45 23.43
CA SER A 431 30.34 -23.54 23.45
C SER A 431 29.65 -22.22 23.13
N ARG A 432 30.16 -21.09 23.64
CA ARG A 432 29.56 -19.78 23.45
C ARG A 432 29.78 -19.21 22.05
N MET A 433 30.94 -19.48 21.48
CA MET A 433 31.31 -19.13 20.11
C MET A 433 30.44 -19.85 19.08
N ILE A 434 30.09 -21.12 19.30
CA ILE A 434 29.28 -21.91 18.36
C ILE A 434 27.78 -21.60 18.44
N ALA A 435 27.28 -21.09 19.57
CA ALA A 435 25.85 -20.85 19.75
C ALA A 435 25.21 -19.89 18.69
N PRO A 436 25.80 -18.72 18.36
CA PRO A 436 25.29 -17.88 17.27
C PRO A 436 25.37 -18.56 15.90
N MET A 437 26.39 -19.41 15.71
CA MET A 437 26.53 -20.17 14.47
C MET A 437 25.37 -21.16 14.34
N ALA A 438 25.02 -21.91 15.38
CA ALA A 438 23.93 -22.90 15.31
C ALA A 438 22.60 -22.27 14.83
N ASN A 439 22.33 -21.03 15.23
CA ASN A 439 21.16 -20.28 14.79
C ASN A 439 21.23 -19.80 13.33
N LEU A 440 22.43 -19.64 12.75
CA LEU A 440 22.63 -19.22 11.36
C LEU A 440 21.93 -20.14 10.36
N CYS A 441 21.92 -21.45 10.62
CA CYS A 441 21.19 -22.39 9.75
C CYS A 441 19.68 -22.11 9.74
N GLY A 442 19.10 -21.71 10.87
CA GLY A 442 17.71 -21.26 10.95
C GLY A 442 17.49 -19.94 10.20
N VAL A 443 18.43 -19.00 10.31
CA VAL A 443 18.42 -17.73 9.55
C VAL A 443 18.43 -18.01 8.05
N LEU A 444 19.27 -18.93 7.56
CA LEU A 444 19.34 -19.30 6.13
C LEU A 444 18.04 -19.90 5.59
N ALA A 445 17.34 -20.70 6.41
CA ALA A 445 16.03 -21.26 6.07
C ALA A 445 14.96 -20.16 6.02
N ARG A 446 14.91 -19.27 7.03
CA ARG A 446 13.99 -18.13 7.06
C ARG A 446 14.25 -17.15 5.91
N TRP A 447 15.51 -16.98 5.52
CA TRP A 447 15.88 -16.20 4.34
C TRP A 447 15.25 -16.73 3.04
N GLN A 448 15.11 -18.06 2.89
CA GLN A 448 14.40 -18.62 1.73
C GLN A 448 12.89 -18.33 1.77
N GLN A 449 12.27 -18.33 2.94
CA GLN A 449 10.86 -17.97 3.10
C GLN A 449 10.62 -16.51 2.72
N VAL A 450 11.45 -15.59 3.22
CA VAL A 450 11.36 -14.19 2.83
C VAL A 450 11.65 -13.98 1.34
N LYS A 451 12.58 -14.73 0.76
CA LYS A 451 12.82 -14.69 -0.68
C LYS A 451 11.58 -15.11 -1.47
N ALA A 452 10.86 -16.15 -1.04
CA ALA A 452 9.62 -16.60 -1.67
C ALA A 452 8.51 -15.54 -1.56
N ALA A 453 8.30 -14.98 -0.36
CA ALA A 453 7.34 -13.90 -0.13
C ALA A 453 7.68 -12.63 -0.94
N LYS A 454 8.96 -12.27 -1.01
CA LYS A 454 9.44 -11.17 -1.86
C LYS A 454 9.13 -11.43 -3.33
N MET A 455 9.28 -12.65 -3.84
CA MET A 455 8.93 -12.96 -5.24
C MET A 455 7.44 -12.76 -5.52
N GLY A 456 6.56 -13.20 -4.61
CA GLY A 456 5.12 -12.97 -4.73
C GLY A 456 4.78 -11.48 -4.77
N LEU A 457 5.43 -10.70 -3.93
CA LEU A 457 5.26 -9.25 -3.87
C LEU A 457 5.90 -8.50 -5.05
N ASP A 458 7.06 -8.95 -5.52
CA ASP A 458 7.75 -8.41 -6.69
C ASP A 458 6.85 -8.55 -7.94
N ASN A 459 6.10 -9.65 -8.05
CA ASN A 459 5.13 -9.82 -9.14
C ASN A 459 4.03 -8.76 -9.09
N ILE A 460 3.53 -8.39 -7.90
CA ILE A 460 2.56 -7.30 -7.76
C ILE A 460 3.21 -5.95 -8.08
N MET A 461 4.41 -5.69 -7.55
CA MET A 461 5.12 -4.42 -7.72
C MET A 461 5.58 -4.15 -9.16
N GLN A 462 5.58 -5.17 -10.01
CA GLN A 462 5.86 -5.07 -11.44
C GLN A 462 4.63 -4.70 -12.28
N LEU A 463 3.42 -4.85 -11.72
CA LEU A 463 2.19 -4.56 -12.44
C LEU A 463 2.08 -3.05 -12.75
N PRO A 464 1.54 -2.68 -13.92
CA PRO A 464 1.44 -1.30 -14.32
C PRO A 464 0.44 -0.53 -13.44
N THR A 465 0.81 0.71 -13.10
CA THR A 465 -0.07 1.64 -12.37
C THR A 465 -0.75 2.61 -13.31
N GLU A 466 -1.87 3.21 -12.88
CA GLU A 466 -2.63 4.18 -13.66
C GLU A 466 -1.83 5.46 -13.95
N THR A 467 -0.95 5.84 -13.01
CA THR A 467 -0.11 7.04 -13.09
C THR A 467 1.23 6.81 -13.82
N GLN A 468 1.45 5.64 -14.41
CA GLN A 468 2.73 5.23 -14.99
C GLN A 468 2.90 5.58 -16.48
N HIS A 469 2.20 6.61 -16.97
CA HIS A 469 2.45 7.14 -18.31
C HIS A 469 3.61 8.14 -18.22
N ASP A 470 4.70 7.86 -18.95
CA ASP A 470 5.87 8.75 -19.13
C ASP A 470 5.55 9.98 -19.99
N ASP A 471 4.33 10.05 -20.54
CA ASP A 471 3.86 11.14 -21.39
C ASP A 471 3.22 12.24 -20.54
N SER A 472 3.37 13.49 -20.98
CA SER A 472 2.70 14.64 -20.38
C SER A 472 1.17 14.47 -20.50
N LEU A 473 0.53 14.01 -19.42
CA LEU A 473 -0.92 13.92 -19.34
C LEU A 473 -1.54 15.31 -19.48
N ILE A 474 -2.64 15.39 -20.20
CA ILE A 474 -3.40 16.61 -20.42
C ILE A 474 -4.35 16.78 -19.24
N HIS A 475 -4.16 17.87 -18.50
CA HIS A 475 -5.05 18.28 -17.43
C HIS A 475 -6.23 19.08 -18.00
N ARG A 476 -7.45 18.75 -17.58
CA ARG A 476 -8.67 19.47 -17.94
C ARG A 476 -9.63 19.52 -16.75
N ASP A 477 -9.90 20.74 -16.28
CA ASP A 477 -10.84 20.94 -15.17
C ASP A 477 -12.26 20.50 -15.53
N ILE A 478 -12.71 20.84 -16.75
CA ILE A 478 -14.06 20.62 -17.23
C ILE A 478 -14.01 19.78 -18.50
N LEU A 479 -14.77 18.68 -18.49
CA LEU A 479 -15.05 17.85 -19.67
C LEU A 479 -16.54 17.93 -19.97
N HIS A 480 -16.87 18.25 -21.22
CA HIS A 480 -18.23 18.49 -21.70
C HIS A 480 -18.92 17.23 -22.22
N GLY A 481 -18.17 16.18 -22.55
CA GLY A 481 -18.74 14.88 -22.91
C GLY A 481 -18.90 14.62 -24.39
N HIS A 482 -18.10 15.25 -25.27
CA HIS A 482 -18.01 14.87 -26.67
C HIS A 482 -17.17 13.60 -26.81
N TYR A 483 -17.80 12.43 -26.96
CA TYR A 483 -17.08 11.17 -27.20
C TYR A 483 -17.00 10.87 -28.69
N LEU A 484 -15.82 10.52 -29.18
CA LEU A 484 -15.60 10.01 -30.53
C LEU A 484 -14.75 8.75 -30.47
N PHE A 485 -15.33 7.64 -30.91
CA PHE A 485 -14.64 6.37 -31.09
C PHE A 485 -14.50 6.08 -32.59
N GLU A 486 -13.29 5.76 -33.04
CA GLU A 486 -12.98 5.43 -34.44
C GLU A 486 -12.14 4.14 -34.49
N ASN A 487 -12.71 3.08 -35.07
CA ASN A 487 -12.11 1.74 -35.12
C ASN A 487 -11.58 1.25 -33.76
N ALA A 488 -12.21 1.69 -32.67
CA ALA A 488 -11.77 1.47 -31.29
C ALA A 488 -12.08 0.04 -30.82
N GLN A 489 -11.09 -0.63 -30.26
CA GLN A 489 -11.20 -1.98 -29.72
C GLN A 489 -10.73 -2.02 -28.27
N PHE A 490 -11.54 -2.61 -27.39
CA PHE A 490 -11.26 -2.66 -25.95
C PHE A 490 -11.21 -4.09 -25.44
N ARG A 491 -10.42 -4.34 -24.39
CA ARG A 491 -10.27 -5.65 -23.74
C ARG A 491 -10.10 -5.49 -22.23
N TYR A 492 -10.55 -6.49 -21.48
CA TYR A 492 -10.48 -6.51 -20.02
C TYR A 492 -9.05 -6.74 -19.51
N HIS A 493 -8.35 -7.75 -20.02
CA HIS A 493 -6.96 -8.06 -19.65
C HIS A 493 -6.15 -8.35 -20.89
N ASN A 494 -4.85 -8.03 -20.89
CA ASN A 494 -3.99 -8.23 -22.06
C ASN A 494 -3.96 -9.68 -22.57
N ASP A 495 -4.11 -10.67 -21.68
CA ASP A 495 -4.10 -12.09 -22.03
C ASP A 495 -5.43 -12.62 -22.62
N ASP A 496 -6.50 -11.84 -22.61
CA ASP A 496 -7.79 -12.28 -23.16
C ASP A 496 -7.73 -12.40 -24.70
N GLN A 497 -8.02 -13.58 -25.24
CA GLN A 497 -8.09 -13.78 -26.69
C GLN A 497 -9.32 -13.08 -27.31
N ARG A 498 -10.41 -12.94 -26.54
CA ARG A 498 -11.66 -12.33 -27.01
C ARG A 498 -11.61 -10.81 -26.87
N ILE A 499 -12.03 -10.11 -27.91
CA ILE A 499 -12.20 -8.66 -27.90
C ILE A 499 -13.68 -8.36 -27.61
N PRO A 500 -14.05 -7.95 -26.38
CA PRO A 500 -15.44 -7.78 -25.96
C PRO A 500 -16.15 -6.58 -26.62
N LEU A 501 -15.42 -5.60 -27.15
CA LEU A 501 -16.01 -4.40 -27.74
C LEU A 501 -15.18 -3.94 -28.95
N ARG A 502 -15.86 -3.74 -30.09
CA ARG A 502 -15.32 -3.23 -31.36
C ARG A 502 -16.27 -2.18 -31.91
N LEU A 503 -15.82 -0.93 -31.91
CA LEU A 503 -16.59 0.21 -32.40
C LEU A 503 -15.98 0.69 -33.71
N VAL A 504 -16.71 0.58 -34.82
CA VAL A 504 -16.26 1.14 -36.11
C VAL A 504 -16.28 2.66 -36.04
N ARG A 505 -17.42 3.23 -35.64
CA ARG A 505 -17.55 4.64 -35.32
C ARG A 505 -18.71 4.84 -34.34
N LEU A 506 -18.51 5.63 -33.29
CA LEU A 506 -19.56 6.10 -32.40
C LEU A 506 -19.22 7.52 -31.97
N GLU A 507 -20.15 8.45 -32.16
CA GLU A 507 -19.98 9.85 -31.82
C GLU A 507 -21.15 10.32 -30.95
N ILE A 508 -20.84 10.91 -29.80
CA ILE A 508 -21.79 11.40 -28.80
C ILE A 508 -21.49 12.88 -28.57
N MET A 509 -22.46 13.75 -28.79
CA MET A 509 -22.29 15.19 -28.60
C MET A 509 -22.49 15.60 -27.12
N PRO A 510 -21.86 16.70 -26.67
CA PRO A 510 -22.10 17.23 -25.33
C PRO A 510 -23.58 17.48 -25.05
N GLY A 511 -24.06 17.07 -23.87
CA GLY A 511 -25.46 17.19 -23.46
C GLY A 511 -26.40 16.14 -24.07
N GLU A 512 -25.93 15.28 -24.98
CA GLU A 512 -26.76 14.21 -25.52
C GLU A 512 -27.13 13.19 -24.44
N ARG A 513 -28.35 12.66 -24.57
CA ARG A 513 -28.90 11.63 -23.69
C ARG A 513 -29.19 10.38 -24.51
N ILE A 514 -28.41 9.33 -24.26
CA ILE A 514 -28.37 8.12 -25.09
C ILE A 514 -28.66 6.89 -24.23
N ALA A 515 -29.51 5.99 -24.76
CA ALA A 515 -29.67 4.64 -24.20
C ALA A 515 -28.89 3.60 -25.02
N ILE A 516 -28.13 2.75 -24.33
CA ILE A 516 -27.48 1.58 -24.91
C ILE A 516 -28.37 0.35 -24.67
N LEU A 517 -28.85 -0.25 -25.75
CA LEU A 517 -29.64 -1.47 -25.75
C LEU A 517 -28.84 -2.64 -26.31
N GLY A 518 -29.24 -3.85 -25.96
CA GLY A 518 -28.62 -5.08 -26.43
C GLY A 518 -28.85 -6.23 -25.48
N ARG A 519 -28.62 -7.46 -25.95
CA ARG A 519 -28.74 -8.67 -25.11
C ARG A 519 -27.71 -8.68 -23.98
N ASN A 520 -27.89 -9.56 -23.01
CA ASN A 520 -26.86 -9.83 -21.99
C ASN A 520 -25.58 -10.32 -22.69
N GLY A 521 -24.43 -9.79 -22.27
CA GLY A 521 -23.15 -10.07 -22.94
C GLY A 521 -22.94 -9.35 -24.28
N ALA A 522 -23.81 -8.43 -24.70
CA ALA A 522 -23.63 -7.65 -25.93
C ALA A 522 -22.52 -6.57 -25.86
N GLY A 523 -21.93 -6.34 -24.69
CA GLY A 523 -20.85 -5.35 -24.50
C GLY A 523 -21.29 -3.99 -23.92
N LYS A 524 -22.52 -3.88 -23.38
CA LYS A 524 -23.06 -2.62 -22.81
C LYS A 524 -22.21 -2.08 -21.65
N SER A 525 -22.02 -2.88 -20.61
CA SER A 525 -21.18 -2.53 -19.47
C SER A 525 -19.71 -2.31 -19.89
N THR A 526 -19.22 -3.07 -20.87
CA THR A 526 -17.89 -2.87 -21.46
C THR A 526 -17.75 -1.48 -22.08
N LEU A 527 -18.76 -1.00 -22.83
CA LEU A 527 -18.77 0.34 -23.42
C LEU A 527 -18.75 1.43 -22.35
N LEU A 528 -19.58 1.31 -21.30
CA LEU A 528 -19.58 2.27 -20.19
C LEU A 528 -18.23 2.32 -19.46
N GLN A 529 -17.61 1.15 -19.23
CA GLN A 529 -16.28 1.08 -18.61
C GLN A 529 -15.19 1.68 -19.51
N ALA A 530 -15.26 1.48 -20.83
CA ALA A 530 -14.36 2.11 -21.79
C ALA A 530 -14.51 3.64 -21.78
N MET A 531 -15.75 4.14 -21.77
CA MET A 531 -16.05 5.58 -21.67
C MET A 531 -15.56 6.21 -20.36
N ALA A 532 -15.57 5.46 -19.26
CA ALA A 532 -15.04 5.88 -17.96
C ALA A 532 -13.50 5.81 -17.86
N GLY A 533 -12.80 5.36 -18.91
CA GLY A 533 -11.35 5.14 -18.90
C GLY A 533 -10.89 3.93 -18.09
N GLY A 534 -11.81 3.01 -17.75
CA GLY A 534 -11.52 1.81 -16.97
C GLY A 534 -10.99 0.63 -17.79
N LEU A 535 -11.01 0.72 -19.12
CA LEU A 535 -10.51 -0.32 -20.05
C LEU A 535 -9.44 0.26 -20.96
N GLU A 536 -8.46 -0.57 -21.28
CA GLU A 536 -7.39 -0.22 -22.20
C GLU A 536 -7.83 -0.44 -23.65
N MET A 537 -7.50 0.53 -24.51
CA MET A 537 -7.73 0.45 -25.94
C MET A 537 -6.57 -0.30 -26.61
N ILE A 538 -6.88 -1.32 -27.40
CA ILE A 538 -5.89 -2.12 -28.13
C ILE A 538 -5.55 -1.45 -29.47
N GLN A 539 -6.57 -0.94 -30.14
CA GLN A 539 -6.48 -0.44 -31.51
C GLN A 539 -7.56 0.63 -31.72
N GLY A 540 -7.28 1.56 -32.63
CA GLY A 540 -8.19 2.63 -33.01
C GLY A 540 -7.89 3.92 -32.26
N ASP A 541 -8.89 4.80 -32.21
CA ASP A 541 -8.83 6.05 -31.49
C ASP A 541 -10.10 6.25 -30.66
N ALA A 542 -9.92 6.78 -29.46
CA ALA A 542 -10.98 7.11 -28.53
C ALA A 542 -10.70 8.48 -27.96
N ARG A 543 -11.57 9.45 -28.27
CA ARG A 543 -11.43 10.84 -27.86
C ARG A 543 -12.57 11.28 -26.95
N LEU A 544 -12.25 12.15 -26.01
CA LEU A 544 -13.18 12.91 -25.19
C LEU A 544 -12.84 14.40 -25.34
N ASP A 545 -13.79 15.20 -25.82
CA ASP A 545 -13.62 16.63 -26.12
C ASP A 545 -12.42 16.91 -27.04
N ASN A 546 -12.28 16.08 -28.07
CA ASN A 546 -11.16 16.07 -29.03
C ASN A 546 -9.77 15.72 -28.46
N LEU A 547 -9.70 15.27 -27.20
CA LEU A 547 -8.47 14.79 -26.58
C LEU A 547 -8.48 13.26 -26.53
N SER A 548 -7.35 12.63 -26.85
CA SER A 548 -7.26 11.17 -26.72
C SER A 548 -7.46 10.74 -25.28
N LEU A 549 -8.36 9.79 -25.04
CA LEU A 549 -8.80 9.36 -23.72
C LEU A 549 -7.65 8.75 -22.90
N SER A 550 -6.65 8.16 -23.57
CA SER A 550 -5.44 7.64 -22.93
C SER A 550 -4.47 8.72 -22.46
N HIS A 551 -4.60 9.96 -22.94
CA HIS A 551 -3.71 11.08 -22.59
C HIS A 551 -4.33 12.05 -21.59
N ILE A 552 -5.61 11.88 -21.21
CA ILE A 552 -6.24 12.72 -20.17
C ILE A 552 -5.86 12.18 -18.79
N ASP A 553 -5.61 13.08 -17.83
CA ASP A 553 -5.39 12.67 -16.44
C ASP A 553 -6.60 11.92 -15.86
N MET A 554 -6.36 10.76 -15.25
CA MET A 554 -7.42 9.91 -14.72
C MET A 554 -8.19 10.56 -13.57
N ALA A 555 -7.58 11.48 -12.81
CA ALA A 555 -8.31 12.18 -11.75
C ALA A 555 -9.33 13.16 -12.34
N ASP A 556 -9.01 13.80 -13.47
CA ASP A 556 -9.93 14.70 -14.18
C ASP A 556 -11.08 13.95 -14.81
N LEU A 557 -10.79 12.81 -15.46
CA LEU A 557 -11.81 11.89 -15.97
C LEU A 557 -12.77 11.50 -14.86
N ARG A 558 -12.24 11.01 -13.72
CA ARG A 558 -13.08 10.59 -12.58
C ARG A 558 -13.80 11.74 -11.91
N ARG A 559 -13.29 12.97 -11.94
CA ARG A 559 -13.97 14.17 -11.43
C ARG A 559 -15.18 14.53 -12.28
N ASN A 560 -15.02 14.49 -13.59
CA ASN A 560 -16.06 14.89 -14.54
C ASN A 560 -17.06 13.78 -14.88
N ILE A 561 -16.65 12.51 -14.77
CA ILE A 561 -17.47 11.34 -15.11
C ILE A 561 -18.00 10.69 -13.83
N GLY A 562 -19.32 10.65 -13.69
CA GLY A 562 -20.03 9.84 -12.71
C GLY A 562 -20.41 8.51 -13.32
N PHE A 563 -19.75 7.43 -12.90
CA PHE A 563 -20.07 6.07 -13.35
C PHE A 563 -20.67 5.25 -12.22
N LEU A 564 -21.92 4.80 -12.41
CA LEU A 564 -22.55 3.79 -11.57
C LEU A 564 -22.52 2.45 -12.30
N SER A 565 -21.66 1.54 -11.83
CA SER A 565 -21.57 0.19 -12.36
C SER A 565 -22.59 -0.75 -11.70
N GLN A 566 -22.96 -1.81 -12.39
CA GLN A 566 -23.85 -2.86 -11.88
C GLN A 566 -23.33 -3.51 -10.57
N ASN A 567 -22.01 -3.55 -10.39
CA ASN A 567 -21.34 -4.19 -9.25
C ASN A 567 -20.88 -3.19 -8.16
N ALA A 568 -21.40 -1.96 -8.17
CA ALA A 568 -21.03 -0.95 -7.18
C ALA A 568 -21.38 -1.40 -5.75
N ARG A 569 -20.52 -1.07 -4.77
CA ARG A 569 -20.64 -1.52 -3.37
C ARG A 569 -20.55 -0.36 -2.39
N LEU A 570 -21.19 -0.55 -1.23
CA LEU A 570 -20.98 0.28 -0.06
C LEU A 570 -19.81 -0.29 0.78
N PHE A 571 -19.13 0.58 1.49
CA PHE A 571 -18.00 0.26 2.37
C PHE A 571 -18.48 0.22 3.82
N PHE A 572 -17.75 -0.52 4.66
CA PHE A 572 -17.98 -0.47 6.10
C PHE A 572 -17.71 0.95 6.62
N GLY A 573 -18.62 1.49 7.43
CA GLY A 573 -18.52 2.86 7.95
C GLY A 573 -19.91 3.44 8.22
N THR A 574 -20.02 4.75 8.35
CA THR A 574 -21.33 5.44 8.43
C THR A 574 -21.92 5.69 7.04
N LEU A 575 -23.21 6.00 6.99
CA LEU A 575 -23.88 6.40 5.75
C LEU A 575 -23.26 7.70 5.20
N ARG A 576 -22.92 8.67 6.07
CA ARG A 576 -22.18 9.88 5.73
C ARG A 576 -20.84 9.57 5.06
N GLU A 577 -19.99 8.80 5.72
CA GLU A 577 -18.66 8.41 5.20
C GLU A 577 -18.78 7.74 3.82
N ASN A 578 -19.81 6.91 3.65
CA ASN A 578 -20.09 6.26 2.38
C ASN A 578 -20.51 7.26 1.29
N LEU A 579 -21.35 8.25 1.59
CA LEU A 579 -21.82 9.21 0.58
C LEU A 579 -20.73 10.21 0.19
N THR A 580 -19.89 10.63 1.13
CA THR A 580 -18.89 11.70 0.93
C THR A 580 -17.53 11.24 0.40
N LEU A 581 -17.33 9.94 0.09
CA LEU A 581 -16.05 9.39 -0.39
C LEU A 581 -15.43 10.17 -1.55
N GLY A 582 -16.25 10.63 -2.50
CA GLY A 582 -15.81 11.41 -3.67
C GLY A 582 -16.12 12.90 -3.58
N ALA A 583 -16.66 13.36 -2.46
CA ALA A 583 -17.06 14.74 -2.16
C ALA A 583 -16.94 14.99 -0.64
N PRO A 584 -15.72 14.96 -0.07
CA PRO A 584 -15.49 14.99 1.38
C PRO A 584 -16.01 16.27 2.05
N HIS A 585 -16.04 17.38 1.30
CA HIS A 585 -16.50 18.69 1.76
C HIS A 585 -18.02 18.89 1.68
N ALA A 586 -18.77 17.88 1.25
CA ALA A 586 -20.22 18.02 1.09
C ALA A 586 -20.91 18.26 2.43
N ASN A 587 -21.71 19.33 2.50
CA ASN A 587 -22.50 19.64 3.68
C ASN A 587 -23.79 18.77 3.73
N ASP A 588 -24.48 18.78 4.86
CA ASP A 588 -25.68 17.95 5.07
C ASP A 588 -26.79 18.27 4.06
N GLU A 589 -26.95 19.55 3.69
CA GLU A 589 -27.94 19.99 2.70
C GLU A 589 -27.66 19.36 1.32
N GLN A 590 -26.43 19.45 0.83
CA GLN A 590 -25.99 18.83 -0.42
C GLN A 590 -26.15 17.30 -0.40
N ILE A 591 -25.90 16.67 0.75
CA ILE A 591 -26.12 15.23 0.93
C ILE A 591 -27.61 14.90 0.82
N PHE A 592 -28.48 15.67 1.47
CA PHE A 592 -29.93 15.47 1.39
C PHE A 592 -30.48 15.77 -0.01
N ASP A 593 -29.99 16.79 -0.71
CA ASP A 593 -30.37 17.08 -2.09
C ASP A 593 -30.06 15.89 -3.02
N ALA A 594 -28.87 15.30 -2.90
CA ALA A 594 -28.49 14.10 -3.65
C ALA A 594 -29.37 12.89 -3.29
N LEU A 595 -29.75 12.75 -2.01
CA LEU A 595 -30.64 11.70 -1.53
C LEU A 595 -32.09 11.89 -1.96
N GLU A 596 -32.57 13.13 -2.11
CA GLU A 596 -33.91 13.41 -2.62
C GLU A 596 -33.99 13.01 -4.09
N VAL A 597 -32.98 13.38 -4.90
CA VAL A 597 -32.90 12.98 -6.32
C VAL A 597 -32.84 11.46 -6.47
N SER A 598 -32.07 10.75 -5.63
CA SER A 598 -31.94 9.29 -5.71
C SER A 598 -33.11 8.52 -5.11
N GLY A 599 -34.02 9.17 -4.37
CA GLY A 599 -35.09 8.52 -3.62
C GLY A 599 -34.67 7.93 -2.27
N GLY A 600 -33.41 8.15 -1.85
CA GLY A 600 -32.88 7.67 -0.57
C GLY A 600 -33.29 8.49 0.66
N ALA A 601 -33.75 9.73 0.49
CA ALA A 601 -33.98 10.66 1.61
C ALA A 601 -35.01 10.15 2.62
N VAL A 602 -36.14 9.61 2.16
CA VAL A 602 -37.20 9.07 3.03
C VAL A 602 -36.68 7.91 3.89
N PHE A 603 -35.86 7.04 3.29
CA PHE A 603 -35.22 5.94 4.03
C PHE A 603 -34.29 6.49 5.11
N VAL A 604 -33.40 7.43 4.77
CA VAL A 604 -32.43 7.99 5.71
C VAL A 604 -33.11 8.72 6.86
N ARG A 605 -34.18 9.50 6.61
CA ARG A 605 -34.95 10.22 7.64
C ARG A 605 -35.63 9.29 8.64
N ARG A 606 -35.91 8.04 8.27
CA ARG A 606 -36.53 7.03 9.17
C ARG A 606 -35.51 6.32 10.06
N LEU A 607 -34.23 6.42 9.76
CA LEU A 607 -33.18 5.81 10.57
C LEU A 607 -32.98 6.62 11.86
N ALA A 608 -32.98 5.94 13.00
CA ALA A 608 -32.78 6.60 14.30
C ALA A 608 -31.45 7.39 14.41
N LYS A 609 -30.44 7.00 13.63
CA LYS A 609 -29.12 7.67 13.57
C LYS A 609 -28.93 8.54 12.32
N GLY A 610 -29.94 8.65 11.44
CA GLY A 610 -29.84 9.41 10.19
C GLY A 610 -28.58 9.06 9.37
N LEU A 611 -27.77 10.09 9.07
CA LEU A 611 -26.51 9.97 8.32
C LEU A 611 -25.40 9.20 9.07
N ASP A 612 -25.49 9.06 10.39
CA ASP A 612 -24.53 8.32 11.21
C ASP A 612 -24.94 6.84 11.39
N HIS A 613 -25.93 6.38 10.63
CA HIS A 613 -26.30 4.97 10.64
C HIS A 613 -25.14 4.10 10.13
N PRO A 614 -24.76 3.03 10.86
CA PRO A 614 -23.68 2.15 10.44
C PRO A 614 -24.09 1.30 9.24
N ILE A 615 -23.19 1.21 8.27
CA ILE A 615 -23.29 0.41 7.06
C ILE A 615 -22.26 -0.71 7.14
N MET A 616 -22.69 -1.93 6.86
CA MET A 616 -21.83 -3.11 6.78
C MET A 616 -21.16 -3.21 5.40
N GLU A 617 -20.08 -3.97 5.30
CA GLU A 617 -19.38 -4.21 4.03
C GLU A 617 -20.35 -4.71 2.95
N GLY A 618 -20.25 -4.15 1.73
CA GLY A 618 -21.14 -4.48 0.61
C GLY A 618 -22.56 -3.92 0.74
N GLY A 619 -22.89 -3.24 1.84
CA GLY A 619 -24.24 -2.81 2.16
C GLY A 619 -25.12 -3.93 2.72
N ASN A 620 -24.52 -4.96 3.32
CA ASN A 620 -25.26 -6.07 3.93
C ASN A 620 -26.25 -5.55 4.99
N GLY A 621 -27.49 -6.04 4.93
CA GLY A 621 -28.60 -5.60 5.80
C GLY A 621 -29.49 -4.52 5.19
N LEU A 622 -29.14 -3.95 4.03
CA LEU A 622 -30.01 -3.05 3.27
C LEU A 622 -30.80 -3.80 2.19
N SER A 623 -31.99 -3.28 1.85
CA SER A 623 -32.71 -3.76 0.67
C SER A 623 -31.98 -3.38 -0.63
N GLY A 624 -32.21 -4.12 -1.72
CA GLY A 624 -31.60 -3.83 -3.02
C GLY A 624 -31.90 -2.41 -3.53
N GLY A 625 -33.12 -1.92 -3.32
CA GLY A 625 -33.52 -0.55 -3.69
C GLY A 625 -32.87 0.53 -2.81
N GLN A 626 -32.76 0.29 -1.50
CA GLN A 626 -32.05 1.20 -0.58
C GLN A 626 -30.57 1.33 -0.94
N ARG A 627 -29.89 0.19 -1.14
CA ARG A 627 -28.48 0.17 -1.56
C ARG A 627 -28.28 0.92 -2.87
N GLN A 628 -29.14 0.70 -3.86
CA GLN A 628 -29.08 1.39 -5.15
C GLN A 628 -29.26 2.91 -5.00
N SER A 629 -30.25 3.33 -4.21
CA SER A 629 -30.52 4.76 -3.95
C SER A 629 -29.33 5.45 -3.28
N LEU A 630 -28.63 4.78 -2.36
CA LEU A 630 -27.42 5.32 -1.73
C LEU A 630 -26.23 5.40 -2.71
N LEU A 631 -26.06 4.39 -3.57
CA LEU A 631 -24.99 4.39 -4.59
C LEU A 631 -25.22 5.49 -5.64
N LEU A 632 -26.48 5.69 -6.05
CA LEU A 632 -26.89 6.80 -6.90
C LEU A 632 -26.60 8.15 -6.21
N ALA A 633 -27.03 8.34 -4.96
CA ALA A 633 -26.75 9.57 -4.20
C ALA A 633 -25.25 9.87 -4.11
N ARG A 634 -24.41 8.86 -3.84
CA ARG A 634 -22.94 9.01 -3.83
C ARG A 634 -22.39 9.53 -5.16
N MET A 635 -22.91 9.05 -6.28
CA MET A 635 -22.50 9.51 -7.61
C MET A 635 -22.98 10.94 -7.87
N LEU A 636 -24.26 11.23 -7.58
CA LEU A 636 -24.90 12.52 -7.78
C LEU A 636 -24.25 13.63 -6.94
N LEU A 637 -23.83 13.32 -5.71
CA LEU A 637 -23.20 14.27 -4.80
C LEU A 637 -21.93 14.91 -5.38
N ARG A 638 -21.22 14.19 -6.26
CA ARG A 638 -20.02 14.68 -6.95
C ARG A 638 -20.33 15.66 -8.07
N SER A 639 -21.60 15.81 -8.44
CA SER A 639 -22.09 16.69 -9.50
C SER A 639 -21.33 16.56 -10.84
N PRO A 640 -21.18 15.35 -11.40
CA PRO A 640 -20.43 15.13 -12.64
C PRO A 640 -21.09 15.78 -13.86
N ASN A 641 -20.28 16.06 -14.88
CA ASN A 641 -20.73 16.60 -16.18
C ASN A 641 -21.20 15.48 -17.13
N ILE A 642 -20.64 14.29 -16.98
CA ILE A 642 -20.91 13.10 -17.80
C ILE A 642 -21.44 12.01 -16.86
N VAL A 643 -22.60 11.47 -17.17
CA VAL A 643 -23.30 10.49 -16.33
C VAL A 643 -23.41 9.17 -17.07
N LEU A 644 -22.77 8.13 -16.53
CA LEU A 644 -22.73 6.78 -17.07
C LEU A 644 -23.47 5.85 -16.10
N LEU A 645 -24.56 5.24 -16.54
CA LEU A 645 -25.40 4.41 -15.69
C LEU A 645 -25.57 3.01 -16.26
N ASP A 646 -25.22 1.98 -15.49
CA ASP A 646 -25.44 0.58 -15.84
C ASP A 646 -26.60 0.01 -15.00
N GLU A 647 -27.74 -0.20 -15.63
CA GLU A 647 -28.99 -0.69 -15.02
C GLU A 647 -29.40 0.04 -13.72
N PRO A 648 -29.54 1.39 -13.74
CA PRO A 648 -29.65 2.19 -12.53
C PRO A 648 -30.91 1.95 -11.70
N SER A 649 -31.99 1.42 -12.29
CA SER A 649 -33.28 1.17 -11.62
C SER A 649 -33.64 -0.31 -11.46
N ALA A 650 -32.69 -1.24 -11.68
CA ALA A 650 -32.99 -2.68 -11.69
C ALA A 650 -33.59 -3.21 -10.37
N SER A 651 -33.22 -2.62 -9.24
CA SER A 651 -33.67 -3.02 -7.91
C SER A 651 -34.73 -2.08 -7.29
N LEU A 652 -35.21 -1.09 -8.05
CA LEU A 652 -36.25 -0.16 -7.61
C LEU A 652 -37.63 -0.72 -7.98
N ASP A 653 -38.60 -0.49 -7.09
CA ASP A 653 -40.01 -0.72 -7.37
C ASP A 653 -40.55 0.35 -8.34
N GLU A 654 -41.66 0.06 -9.00
CA GLU A 654 -42.20 0.88 -10.09
C GLU A 654 -42.53 2.32 -9.67
N HIS A 655 -42.98 2.52 -8.43
CA HIS A 655 -43.29 3.85 -7.92
C HIS A 655 -42.01 4.68 -7.70
N THR A 656 -41.03 4.12 -6.96
CA THR A 656 -39.74 4.77 -6.73
C THR A 656 -38.96 5.00 -8.02
N GLU A 657 -39.05 4.08 -9.00
CA GLU A 657 -38.42 4.23 -10.32
C GLU A 657 -38.96 5.46 -11.07
N ARG A 658 -40.29 5.67 -11.08
CA ARG A 658 -40.90 6.85 -11.72
C ARG A 658 -40.49 8.15 -11.07
N GLU A 659 -40.50 8.20 -9.74
CA GLU A 659 -40.05 9.39 -9.00
C GLU A 659 -38.59 9.69 -9.27
N PHE A 660 -37.73 8.66 -9.25
CA PHE A 660 -36.32 8.78 -9.58
C PHE A 660 -36.10 9.32 -11.00
N ILE A 661 -36.79 8.78 -12.00
CA ILE A 661 -36.70 9.24 -13.39
C ILE A 661 -37.08 10.72 -13.49
N GLN A 662 -38.18 11.14 -12.85
CA GLN A 662 -38.62 12.54 -12.87
C GLN A 662 -37.58 13.48 -12.24
N ARG A 663 -37.05 13.13 -11.07
CA ARG A 663 -36.05 13.95 -10.36
C ARG A 663 -34.71 13.95 -11.10
N LEU A 664 -34.30 12.80 -11.63
CA LEU A 664 -33.08 12.69 -12.43
C LEU A 664 -33.18 13.53 -13.71
N HIS A 665 -34.33 13.55 -14.38
CA HIS A 665 -34.55 14.38 -15.57
C HIS A 665 -34.30 15.87 -15.28
N GLN A 666 -34.80 16.37 -14.15
CA GLN A 666 -34.60 17.74 -13.71
C GLN A 666 -33.13 18.00 -13.35
N TRP A 667 -32.50 17.09 -12.62
CA TRP A 667 -31.11 17.21 -12.21
C TRP A 667 -30.12 17.15 -13.39
N LEU A 668 -30.42 16.36 -14.43
CA LEU A 668 -29.53 16.19 -15.58
C LEU A 668 -29.26 17.53 -16.29
N GLY A 669 -30.26 18.39 -16.48
CA GLY A 669 -30.08 19.67 -17.19
C GLY A 669 -29.36 19.47 -18.53
N ASN A 670 -28.21 20.12 -18.72
CA ASN A 670 -27.40 20.01 -19.95
C ASN A 670 -26.28 18.95 -19.88
N ARG A 671 -26.30 18.04 -18.90
CA ARG A 671 -25.29 16.99 -18.74
C ARG A 671 -25.46 15.88 -19.77
N THR A 672 -24.34 15.31 -20.22
CA THR A 672 -24.33 14.13 -21.09
C THR A 672 -24.74 12.90 -20.29
N LEU A 673 -25.73 12.15 -20.78
CA LEU A 673 -26.18 10.90 -20.17
C LEU A 673 -25.98 9.74 -21.13
N VAL A 674 -25.31 8.68 -20.65
CA VAL A 674 -25.30 7.38 -21.34
C VAL A 674 -25.75 6.31 -20.37
N VAL A 675 -26.89 5.68 -20.67
CA VAL A 675 -27.51 4.68 -19.82
C VAL A 675 -27.62 3.33 -20.53
N ALA A 676 -27.01 2.29 -19.98
CA ALA A 676 -27.27 0.92 -20.38
C ALA A 676 -28.46 0.40 -19.59
N THR A 677 -29.53 0.02 -20.27
CA THR A 677 -30.74 -0.49 -19.61
C THR A 677 -31.51 -1.42 -20.52
N HIS A 678 -32.30 -2.30 -19.93
CA HIS A 678 -33.35 -3.06 -20.59
C HIS A 678 -34.76 -2.59 -20.17
N ARG A 679 -34.86 -1.59 -19.29
CA ARG A 679 -36.13 -1.09 -18.74
C ARG A 679 -36.67 0.06 -19.56
N VAL A 680 -37.93 -0.07 -19.98
CA VAL A 680 -38.65 0.92 -20.80
C VAL A 680 -38.80 2.29 -20.13
N PRO A 681 -39.10 2.41 -18.82
CA PRO A 681 -39.28 3.73 -18.18
C PRO A 681 -38.06 4.65 -18.30
N ILE A 682 -36.84 4.09 -18.18
CA ILE A 682 -35.60 4.86 -18.34
C ILE A 682 -35.50 5.50 -19.73
N LEU A 683 -36.13 4.92 -20.76
CA LEU A 683 -36.08 5.45 -22.12
C LEU A 683 -36.78 6.81 -22.27
N GLU A 684 -37.54 7.25 -21.27
CA GLU A 684 -38.11 8.60 -21.19
C GLU A 684 -37.01 9.67 -21.06
N LEU A 685 -35.86 9.32 -20.46
CA LEU A 685 -34.74 10.24 -20.24
C LEU A 685 -33.90 10.52 -21.48
N VAL A 686 -34.00 9.68 -22.51
CA VAL A 686 -33.08 9.70 -23.67
C VAL A 686 -33.79 10.11 -24.95
N GLU A 687 -33.00 10.63 -25.89
CA GLU A 687 -33.48 11.10 -27.19
C GLU A 687 -32.96 10.22 -28.35
N ARG A 688 -31.86 9.49 -28.11
CA ARG A 688 -31.16 8.64 -29.07
C ARG A 688 -30.90 7.26 -28.49
N VAL A 689 -30.93 6.24 -29.34
CA VAL A 689 -30.78 4.83 -28.96
C VAL A 689 -29.68 4.18 -29.79
N VAL A 690 -28.76 3.52 -29.08
CA VAL A 690 -27.61 2.81 -29.62
C VAL A 690 -27.79 1.33 -29.29
N VAL A 691 -27.77 0.45 -30.29
CA VAL A 691 -27.92 -0.99 -30.10
C VAL A 691 -26.60 -1.71 -30.35
N LEU A 692 -26.15 -2.44 -29.33
CA LEU A 692 -24.99 -3.32 -29.38
C LEU A 692 -25.41 -4.78 -29.57
N LYS A 693 -24.68 -5.50 -30.43
CA LYS A 693 -24.77 -6.96 -30.59
C LYS A 693 -23.36 -7.52 -30.67
N GLU A 694 -23.05 -8.50 -29.81
CA GLU A 694 -21.74 -9.18 -29.79
C GLU A 694 -20.53 -8.22 -29.74
N GLY A 695 -20.67 -7.11 -29.02
CA GLY A 695 -19.61 -6.10 -28.90
C GLY A 695 -19.50 -5.16 -30.09
N GLN A 696 -20.43 -5.18 -31.04
CA GLN A 696 -20.44 -4.31 -32.22
C GLN A 696 -21.67 -3.40 -32.22
N LEU A 697 -21.50 -2.19 -32.77
CA LEU A 697 -22.58 -1.25 -33.01
C LEU A 697 -23.41 -1.70 -34.22
N VAL A 698 -24.69 -2.00 -34.01
CA VAL A 698 -25.61 -2.45 -35.08
C VAL A 698 -26.62 -1.37 -35.46
N MET A 699 -27.02 -0.53 -34.50
CA MET A 699 -27.96 0.55 -34.75
C MET A 699 -27.60 1.77 -33.94
N ASP A 700 -27.79 2.94 -34.55
CA ASP A 700 -27.64 4.25 -33.93
C ASP A 700 -28.68 5.18 -34.56
N ALA A 701 -29.75 5.50 -33.80
CA ALA A 701 -30.90 6.22 -34.35
C ALA A 701 -31.62 7.06 -33.27
N PRO A 702 -32.34 8.12 -33.66
CA PRO A 702 -33.26 8.82 -32.77
C PRO A 702 -34.31 7.87 -32.19
N LYS A 703 -34.67 8.07 -30.92
CA LYS A 703 -35.63 7.22 -30.17
C LYS A 703 -36.94 7.01 -30.93
N ALA A 704 -37.49 8.07 -31.54
CA ALA A 704 -38.74 8.00 -32.31
C ALA A 704 -38.64 7.04 -33.52
N GLN A 705 -37.50 7.01 -34.21
CA GLN A 705 -37.26 6.11 -35.34
C GLN A 705 -36.96 4.69 -34.88
N ALA A 706 -36.25 4.53 -33.76
CA ALA A 706 -35.99 3.23 -33.16
C ALA A 706 -37.27 2.55 -32.63
N LEU A 707 -38.29 3.32 -32.21
CA LEU A 707 -39.53 2.83 -31.63
C LEU A 707 -40.71 2.73 -32.63
N ASN A 708 -40.68 3.40 -33.78
CA ASN A 708 -41.80 3.39 -34.75
C ASN A 708 -41.89 2.13 -35.64
N ALA A 709 -42.72 1.20 -35.18
CA ALA A 709 -43.90 0.58 -35.83
C ALA A 709 -43.84 -0.44 -36.99
N ASP A 710 -42.78 -0.64 -37.79
CA ASP A 710 -42.79 -1.74 -38.80
C ASP A 710 -41.70 -2.82 -38.61
N ARG A 711 -40.60 -2.49 -37.93
CA ARG A 711 -39.57 -3.48 -37.55
C ARG A 711 -39.82 -4.14 -36.19
N MET A 712 -40.75 -3.60 -35.40
CA MET A 712 -41.08 -4.15 -34.09
C MET A 712 -42.04 -5.34 -34.17
N GLN A 713 -42.73 -5.63 -35.28
CA GLN A 713 -43.58 -6.85 -35.37
C GLN A 713 -42.76 -8.12 -35.66
N SER A 714 -41.72 -8.03 -36.49
CA SER A 714 -40.72 -9.09 -36.66
C SER A 714 -39.92 -9.28 -35.37
N HIS A 715 -39.45 -8.18 -34.78
CA HIS A 715 -38.68 -8.26 -33.55
C HIS A 715 -39.53 -8.50 -32.30
N ARG A 716 -40.84 -8.16 -32.18
CA ARG A 716 -41.68 -8.51 -31.00
C ARG A 716 -41.93 -10.00 -30.88
N ARG A 717 -42.01 -10.72 -32.01
CA ARG A 717 -42.13 -12.18 -32.00
C ARG A 717 -40.84 -12.83 -31.49
N GLU A 718 -39.68 -12.28 -31.85
CA GLU A 718 -38.40 -12.63 -31.21
C GLU A 718 -38.33 -12.13 -29.75
N TRP A 719 -38.77 -10.92 -29.45
CA TRP A 719 -38.72 -10.28 -28.13
C TRP A 719 -39.56 -11.00 -27.07
N LYS A 720 -40.69 -11.60 -27.45
CA LYS A 720 -41.52 -12.44 -26.56
C LYS A 720 -40.99 -13.88 -26.44
N ASN A 721 -40.49 -14.47 -27.52
CA ASN A 721 -39.98 -15.86 -27.49
C ASN A 721 -38.56 -15.95 -26.88
N GLU A 722 -37.71 -14.93 -27.05
CA GLU A 722 -36.32 -14.90 -26.53
C GLU A 722 -36.21 -14.44 -25.07
N ASN A 723 -37.19 -13.71 -24.54
CA ASN A 723 -37.23 -13.36 -23.10
C ASN A 723 -37.95 -14.42 -22.24
N GLN A 724 -38.75 -15.31 -22.83
CA GLN A 724 -39.38 -16.43 -22.12
C GLN A 724 -38.51 -17.70 -22.06
N SER A 725 -37.39 -17.73 -22.78
CA SER A 725 -36.42 -18.83 -22.78
C SER A 725 -35.16 -18.53 -21.96
N ALA A 726 -35.22 -17.50 -21.10
CA ALA A 726 -34.21 -17.14 -20.11
C ALA A 726 -34.67 -17.57 -18.70
#